data_AF-E3KRS0-F1
#
_entry.id   AF-E3KRS0-F1
#
_cell.length_a   1.000
_cell.length_b   1.000
_cell.length_c   1.000
_cell.angle_alpha   90.00
_cell.angle_beta   90.00
_cell.angle_gamma   90.00
#
_symmetry.space_group_name_H-M   'P 1'
#
loop_
_entity.id
_entity.type
_entity.pdbx_description
1 polymer ?
#
loop_
_entity_poly.entity_id
_entity_poly.type
_entity_poly.pdbx_seq_one_letter_code
_entity_poly.pdbx_strand_id
1 'polypeptide(L)'
;MNCSPDRERMSSDEDLVAKLRHRYVELHSNNQFDDDDQSFSRLLGESSEKKVQEYLDGLAEAYSKVQGLSPDLRNLLWQKFLHRVLGGRDFLVAFYQVKQGSDFDQQLIKLAFFHQYPRWAQQENVDEKRMLEALVAGSVAAGEELLTAVVTDSEHVKIVQAGFKHDYLRHETVALPILKRISKAAEEWSTDHLVPLTSLVGPSMIGKTRLLQQLSKSICVIYLCLRPLGSTGLPPRSKLADELTPAKTTAPELELHYTRLLAAIFDVVAEFFSKQLAPHSEEERLQQWFDFNDKSGNKFASRVVERLKQIAHNQREASESLQTNLEKLHNKTRFVENPHLKVLLAIDEARLLVQLETSDLSRVTYFQILQRILSKIPSSKGFFAIVTDTTIKVADFNPTLYNDPSRPRTWEELLSPRRLLSYGVPFFGVYVKEAEARGMSISAIVTNIREIAIAKLLCIPPTSTLSEGQMFAMLGSTIQPQIYEAARLNSELISSHLAHCLYISPSGKRIISGYPSQFPLSMAANYFLATDNNRLISCIKALTVILQQGLISSGNAGELATRIILLRAMHKAMSISTQTHIPYGCSVKLVDFLYCLTGLEEENLDLGNIAPQQKKRLLAKGRIFWNHFVQITYTPNAGDFLEFLYRGLAIQCKPNQPAFDQLFTIYLESDQPNSALNQDHISFCGIQAKNEQVDFMKEIPKWTDQYAGITINSKNPYLVIIFSFKTKSTPQKLPEIDNRGSLIFHGLSQIDCLTDGMSEALQELLAVDPDIRDFHNDKHMQTFIETICPIVYPVRRPASDVELNGLDSDINLDALSKAQDLDCQMND
;
A
#
# COMPACT_ATOMS: atom_id res chain seq x y z
N MET A 1 -47.41 -8.90 26.29
CA MET A 1 -47.01 -9.99 25.38
C MET A 1 -47.09 -9.44 23.96
N ASN A 2 -45.97 -9.07 23.38
CA ASN A 2 -45.77 -8.84 21.95
C ASN A 2 -44.24 -8.93 21.75
N CYS A 3 -43.79 -10.09 21.26
CA CYS A 3 -42.39 -10.30 20.88
C CYS A 3 -42.08 -9.45 19.63
N SER A 4 -40.90 -8.85 19.62
CA SER A 4 -40.38 -8.08 18.49
C SER A 4 -40.12 -8.99 17.28
N PRO A 5 -40.45 -8.56 16.04
CA PRO A 5 -40.17 -9.30 14.81
C PRO A 5 -38.67 -9.57 14.57
N ASP A 6 -37.78 -8.85 15.25
CA ASP A 6 -36.32 -9.08 15.17
C ASP A 6 -35.87 -10.35 15.89
N ARG A 7 -36.62 -10.81 16.91
CA ARG A 7 -36.35 -12.12 17.56
C ARG A 7 -36.85 -13.29 16.73
N GLU A 8 -37.91 -13.10 15.94
CA GLU A 8 -38.39 -14.14 15.01
C GLU A 8 -37.49 -14.29 13.78
N ARG A 9 -36.92 -13.19 13.24
CA ARG A 9 -35.94 -13.27 12.14
C ARG A 9 -34.60 -13.89 12.55
N MET A 10 -34.06 -13.53 13.70
CA MET A 10 -32.84 -14.17 14.21
C MET A 10 -33.04 -15.67 14.51
N SER A 11 -34.22 -16.04 15.00
CA SER A 11 -34.59 -17.45 15.21
C SER A 11 -34.81 -18.22 13.91
N SER A 12 -35.23 -17.57 12.82
CA SER A 12 -35.44 -18.23 11.52
C SER A 12 -34.15 -18.45 10.74
N ASP A 13 -33.18 -17.54 10.85
CA ASP A 13 -31.89 -17.64 10.17
C ASP A 13 -30.99 -18.71 10.82
N GLU A 14 -30.98 -18.80 12.17
CA GLU A 14 -30.30 -19.90 12.88
C GLU A 14 -30.90 -21.27 12.54
N ASP A 15 -32.22 -21.35 12.32
CA ASP A 15 -32.94 -22.59 11.95
C ASP A 15 -32.64 -23.01 10.48
N LEU A 16 -32.44 -22.05 9.56
CA LEU A 16 -32.08 -22.35 8.18
C LEU A 16 -30.64 -22.88 8.05
N VAL A 17 -29.68 -22.24 8.71
CA VAL A 17 -28.28 -22.67 8.70
C VAL A 17 -28.12 -24.06 9.32
N ALA A 18 -28.86 -24.36 10.39
CA ALA A 18 -28.89 -25.69 11.00
C ALA A 18 -29.45 -26.76 10.03
N LYS A 19 -30.50 -26.45 9.28
CA LYS A 19 -31.07 -27.35 8.25
C LYS A 19 -30.09 -27.60 7.10
N LEU A 20 -29.41 -26.56 6.62
CA LEU A 20 -28.39 -26.69 5.58
C LEU A 20 -27.20 -27.52 6.06
N ARG A 21 -26.78 -27.35 7.32
CA ARG A 21 -25.71 -28.15 7.93
C ARG A 21 -26.08 -29.63 7.98
N HIS A 22 -27.30 -29.95 8.44
CA HIS A 22 -27.77 -31.34 8.48
C HIS A 22 -27.79 -31.97 7.07
N ARG A 23 -28.28 -31.25 6.05
CA ARG A 23 -28.25 -31.74 4.66
C ARG A 23 -26.83 -31.90 4.13
N TYR A 24 -25.91 -31.02 4.51
CA TYR A 24 -24.51 -31.13 4.12
C TYR A 24 -23.90 -32.42 4.66
N VAL A 25 -24.05 -32.67 5.97
CA VAL A 25 -23.63 -33.90 6.66
C VAL A 25 -24.19 -35.13 5.94
N GLU A 26 -25.50 -35.20 5.68
CA GLU A 26 -26.12 -36.34 5.00
C GLU A 26 -25.52 -36.65 3.61
N LEU A 27 -25.18 -35.61 2.85
CA LEU A 27 -24.63 -35.74 1.50
C LEU A 27 -23.11 -35.97 1.47
N HIS A 28 -22.39 -35.75 2.58
CA HIS A 28 -20.92 -35.76 2.63
C HIS A 28 -20.31 -36.77 3.62
N SER A 29 -21.07 -37.21 4.63
CA SER A 29 -20.69 -38.22 5.61
C SER A 29 -20.29 -39.55 4.95
N ASN A 30 -19.21 -40.16 5.44
CA ASN A 30 -18.72 -41.50 5.07
C ASN A 30 -17.73 -42.04 6.12
N ASN A 31 -17.37 -43.33 6.04
CA ASN A 31 -16.53 -44.00 7.05
C ASN A 31 -15.00 -43.73 6.94
N GLN A 32 -14.54 -42.96 5.95
CA GLN A 32 -13.10 -42.73 5.67
C GLN A 32 -12.66 -41.28 5.86
N PHE A 33 -13.57 -40.32 5.75
CA PHE A 33 -13.30 -38.91 5.97
C PHE A 33 -14.26 -38.43 7.08
N ASP A 34 -13.70 -37.91 8.17
CA ASP A 34 -14.49 -37.23 9.19
C ASP A 34 -15.19 -36.01 8.57
N ASP A 35 -16.43 -35.73 9.00
CA ASP A 35 -17.17 -34.56 8.56
C ASP A 35 -16.40 -33.30 8.98
N ASP A 36 -15.75 -32.67 7.99
CA ASP A 36 -15.00 -31.46 8.23
C ASP A 36 -15.97 -30.28 8.35
N ASP A 37 -16.39 -30.01 9.58
CA ASP A 37 -17.25 -28.88 9.94
C ASP A 37 -16.66 -27.53 9.45
N GLN A 38 -15.35 -27.50 9.14
CA GLN A 38 -14.66 -26.37 8.51
C GLN A 38 -15.03 -26.20 7.03
N SER A 39 -15.34 -27.27 6.29
CA SER A 39 -15.70 -27.20 4.86
C SER A 39 -17.08 -26.57 4.65
N PHE A 40 -18.08 -26.93 5.45
CA PHE A 40 -19.38 -26.26 5.43
C PHE A 40 -19.28 -24.80 5.87
N SER A 41 -18.54 -24.54 6.95
CA SER A 41 -18.31 -23.18 7.45
C SER A 41 -17.57 -22.29 6.42
N ARG A 42 -16.63 -22.87 5.66
CA ARG A 42 -15.95 -22.19 4.55
C ARG A 42 -16.90 -21.84 3.42
N LEU A 43 -17.79 -22.75 3.01
CA LEU A 43 -18.76 -22.47 1.95
C LEU A 43 -19.70 -21.32 2.32
N LEU A 44 -20.16 -21.26 3.57
CA LEU A 44 -20.96 -20.13 4.07
C LEU A 44 -20.15 -18.84 4.16
N GLY A 45 -18.89 -18.91 4.60
CA GLY A 45 -18.02 -17.74 4.71
C GLY A 45 -17.53 -17.17 3.37
N GLU A 46 -17.51 -17.98 2.31
CA GLU A 46 -16.99 -17.60 0.98
C GLU A 46 -18.08 -17.48 -0.09
N SER A 47 -19.35 -17.74 0.25
CA SER A 47 -20.50 -17.59 -0.65
C SER A 47 -21.74 -17.08 0.10
N SER A 48 -22.95 -17.39 -0.39
CA SER A 48 -24.21 -17.03 0.28
C SER A 48 -25.01 -18.29 0.61
N GLU A 49 -25.87 -18.23 1.63
CA GLU A 49 -26.76 -19.34 2.02
C GLU A 49 -27.56 -19.90 0.85
N LYS A 50 -28.08 -19.01 -0.01
CA LYS A 50 -28.78 -19.39 -1.25
C LYS A 50 -27.90 -20.23 -2.18
N LYS A 51 -26.63 -19.86 -2.34
CA LYS A 51 -25.68 -20.60 -3.20
C LYS A 51 -25.30 -21.95 -2.60
N VAL A 52 -25.15 -22.04 -1.28
CA VAL A 52 -24.93 -23.31 -0.58
C VAL A 52 -26.15 -24.22 -0.72
N GLN A 53 -27.36 -23.67 -0.63
CA GLN A 53 -28.59 -24.42 -0.89
C GLN A 53 -28.67 -24.93 -2.34
N GLU A 54 -28.40 -24.08 -3.33
CA GLU A 54 -28.34 -24.46 -4.75
C GLU A 54 -27.33 -25.60 -5.00
N TYR A 55 -26.17 -25.55 -4.33
CA TYR A 55 -25.17 -26.60 -4.37
C TYR A 55 -25.69 -27.93 -3.80
N LEU A 56 -26.31 -27.91 -2.61
CA LEU A 56 -26.85 -29.10 -1.96
C LEU A 56 -28.00 -29.73 -2.75
N ASP A 57 -28.87 -28.89 -3.33
CA ASP A 57 -29.95 -29.33 -4.21
C ASP A 57 -29.40 -29.98 -5.49
N GLY A 58 -28.41 -29.34 -6.12
CA GLY A 58 -27.75 -29.88 -7.31
C GLY A 58 -26.98 -31.17 -7.05
N LEU A 59 -26.35 -31.32 -5.88
CA LEU A 59 -25.67 -32.55 -5.50
C LEU A 59 -26.66 -33.69 -5.21
N ALA A 60 -27.77 -33.40 -4.52
CA ALA A 60 -28.83 -34.38 -4.30
C ALA A 60 -29.46 -34.86 -5.62
N GLU A 61 -29.70 -33.93 -6.55
CA GLU A 61 -30.16 -34.26 -7.91
C GLU A 61 -29.13 -35.13 -8.64
N ALA A 62 -27.84 -34.77 -8.58
CA ALA A 62 -26.78 -35.57 -9.20
C ALA A 62 -26.72 -37.00 -8.62
N TYR A 63 -26.88 -37.14 -7.31
CA TYR A 63 -26.93 -38.44 -6.64
C TYR A 63 -28.14 -39.28 -7.02
N SER A 64 -29.29 -38.67 -7.35
CA SER A 64 -30.47 -39.40 -7.84
C SER A 64 -30.25 -40.06 -9.20
N LYS A 65 -29.28 -39.56 -9.99
CA LYS A 65 -28.90 -40.11 -11.31
C LYS A 65 -27.94 -41.30 -11.20
N VAL A 66 -27.39 -41.55 -10.01
CA VAL A 66 -26.42 -42.63 -9.76
C VAL A 66 -27.16 -43.88 -9.26
N GLN A 67 -27.10 -44.98 -10.02
CA GLN A 67 -27.80 -46.22 -9.67
C GLN A 67 -26.83 -47.27 -9.12
N GLY A 68 -27.29 -48.07 -8.14
CA GLY A 68 -26.60 -49.29 -7.69
C GLY A 68 -25.44 -49.09 -6.72
N LEU A 69 -25.22 -47.89 -6.17
CA LEU A 69 -24.22 -47.62 -5.14
C LEU A 69 -24.87 -47.38 -3.78
N SER A 70 -24.25 -47.88 -2.70
CA SER A 70 -24.64 -47.50 -1.34
C SER A 70 -24.31 -46.03 -1.07
N PRO A 71 -25.08 -45.33 -0.19
CA PRO A 71 -24.79 -43.94 0.17
C PRO A 71 -23.34 -43.72 0.62
N ASP A 72 -22.81 -44.61 1.46
CA ASP A 72 -21.42 -44.57 1.93
C ASP A 72 -20.41 -44.59 0.78
N LEU A 73 -20.57 -45.52 -0.17
CA LEU A 73 -19.64 -45.65 -1.29
C LEU A 73 -19.77 -44.48 -2.27
N ARG A 74 -21.01 -44.02 -2.51
CA ARG A 74 -21.29 -42.86 -3.36
C ARG A 74 -20.64 -41.60 -2.79
N ASN A 75 -20.88 -41.30 -1.52
CA ASN A 75 -20.32 -40.14 -0.83
C ASN A 75 -18.79 -40.23 -0.75
N LEU A 76 -18.24 -41.43 -0.50
CA LEU A 76 -16.79 -41.66 -0.48
C LEU A 76 -16.12 -41.30 -1.82
N LEU A 77 -16.71 -41.71 -2.95
CA LEU A 77 -16.16 -41.41 -4.27
C LEU A 77 -16.19 -39.90 -4.57
N TRP A 78 -17.28 -39.22 -4.20
CA TRP A 78 -17.39 -37.76 -4.28
C TRP A 78 -16.31 -37.07 -3.43
N GLN A 79 -16.12 -37.52 -2.19
CA GLN A 79 -15.11 -36.97 -1.29
C GLN A 79 -13.69 -37.20 -1.79
N LYS A 80 -13.40 -38.35 -2.40
CA LYS A 80 -12.09 -38.61 -3.03
C LYS A 80 -11.81 -37.65 -4.19
N PHE A 81 -12.83 -37.28 -4.95
CA PHE A 81 -12.70 -36.27 -6.00
C PHE A 81 -12.47 -34.87 -5.41
N LEU A 82 -13.27 -34.46 -4.41
CA LEU A 82 -13.09 -33.17 -3.73
C LEU A 82 -11.71 -33.02 -3.07
N HIS A 83 -11.23 -34.08 -2.42
CA HIS A 83 -9.94 -34.11 -1.72
C HIS A 83 -8.75 -34.44 -2.61
N ARG A 84 -8.95 -34.53 -3.94
CA ARG A 84 -7.87 -34.75 -4.93
C ARG A 84 -7.05 -36.00 -4.67
N VAL A 85 -7.69 -37.05 -4.15
CA VAL A 85 -7.04 -38.35 -3.96
C VAL A 85 -6.61 -38.87 -5.33
N LEU A 86 -5.42 -39.47 -5.40
CA LEU A 86 -4.85 -39.94 -6.66
C LEU A 86 -5.81 -40.93 -7.35
N GLY A 87 -6.21 -40.61 -8.59
CA GLY A 87 -7.23 -41.36 -9.35
C GLY A 87 -8.69 -41.13 -8.91
N GLY A 88 -8.96 -40.25 -7.95
CA GLY A 88 -10.29 -40.00 -7.37
C GLY A 88 -11.36 -39.62 -8.41
N ARG A 89 -10.99 -38.78 -9.39
CA ARG A 89 -11.86 -38.43 -10.52
C ARG A 89 -12.15 -39.64 -11.40
N ASP A 90 -11.14 -40.44 -11.71
CA ASP A 90 -11.29 -41.61 -12.58
C ASP A 90 -12.19 -42.67 -11.94
N PHE A 91 -12.04 -42.89 -10.63
CA PHE A 91 -12.94 -43.74 -9.87
C PHE A 91 -14.37 -43.20 -9.87
N LEU A 92 -14.56 -41.90 -9.64
CA LEU A 92 -15.90 -41.31 -9.66
C LEU A 92 -16.57 -41.52 -11.01
N VAL A 93 -15.88 -41.19 -12.11
CA VAL A 93 -16.40 -41.35 -13.47
C VAL A 93 -16.76 -42.80 -13.77
N ALA A 94 -15.90 -43.75 -13.39
CA ALA A 94 -16.13 -45.18 -13.62
C ALA A 94 -17.34 -45.71 -12.84
N PHE A 95 -17.44 -45.40 -11.55
CA PHE A 95 -18.48 -45.96 -10.67
C PHE A 95 -19.83 -45.26 -10.83
N TYR A 96 -19.85 -43.95 -11.10
CA TYR A 96 -21.08 -43.23 -11.42
C TYR A 96 -21.52 -43.46 -12.88
N GLN A 97 -20.76 -44.24 -13.67
CA GLN A 97 -21.01 -44.53 -15.08
C GLN A 97 -21.14 -43.25 -15.93
N VAL A 98 -20.32 -42.24 -15.61
CA VAL A 98 -20.36 -40.94 -16.26
C VAL A 98 -19.61 -41.01 -17.58
N LYS A 99 -20.24 -40.55 -18.66
CA LYS A 99 -19.52 -40.32 -19.92
C LYS A 99 -18.78 -38.99 -19.82
N GLN A 100 -17.45 -39.00 -19.94
CA GLN A 100 -16.66 -37.77 -19.90
C GLN A 100 -17.12 -36.76 -20.97
N GLY A 101 -17.27 -35.50 -20.57
CA GLY A 101 -17.77 -34.42 -21.41
C GLY A 101 -19.29 -34.42 -21.67
N SER A 102 -20.06 -35.26 -20.97
CA SER A 102 -21.53 -35.16 -20.96
C SER A 102 -22.03 -34.06 -20.03
N ASP A 103 -23.29 -33.63 -20.21
CA ASP A 103 -23.95 -32.67 -19.32
C ASP A 103 -23.89 -33.09 -17.85
N PHE A 104 -23.92 -34.40 -17.58
CA PHE A 104 -23.79 -34.93 -16.22
C PHE A 104 -22.36 -34.81 -15.67
N ASP A 105 -21.33 -35.02 -16.48
CA ASP A 105 -19.93 -34.75 -16.11
C ASP A 105 -19.72 -33.25 -15.82
N GLN A 106 -20.27 -32.38 -16.68
CA GLN A 106 -20.21 -30.93 -16.50
C GLN A 106 -20.91 -30.47 -15.22
N GLN A 107 -22.06 -31.05 -14.90
CA GLN A 107 -22.78 -30.80 -13.65
C GLN A 107 -21.90 -31.16 -12.44
N LEU A 108 -21.25 -32.34 -12.45
CA LEU A 108 -20.36 -32.80 -11.39
C LEU A 108 -19.11 -31.91 -11.26
N ILE A 109 -18.52 -31.47 -12.37
CA ILE A 109 -17.39 -30.52 -12.38
C ILE A 109 -17.79 -29.21 -11.72
N LYS A 110 -18.93 -28.62 -12.11
CA LYS A 110 -19.41 -27.34 -11.55
C LYS A 110 -19.71 -27.43 -10.05
N LEU A 111 -20.33 -28.53 -9.61
CA LEU A 111 -20.59 -28.78 -8.18
C LEU A 111 -19.28 -28.92 -7.39
N ALA A 112 -18.32 -29.69 -7.89
CA ALA A 112 -17.02 -29.83 -7.23
C ALA A 112 -16.22 -28.53 -7.25
N PHE A 113 -16.31 -27.77 -8.34
CA PHE A 113 -15.66 -26.47 -8.50
C PHE A 113 -16.22 -25.44 -7.52
N PHE A 114 -17.54 -25.35 -7.37
CA PHE A 114 -18.16 -24.52 -6.34
C PHE A 114 -17.72 -24.93 -4.94
N HIS A 115 -17.65 -26.24 -4.66
CA HIS A 115 -17.21 -26.71 -3.35
C HIS A 115 -15.76 -26.28 -3.06
N GLN A 116 -14.83 -26.48 -4.00
CA GLN A 116 -13.40 -26.21 -3.77
C GLN A 116 -13.02 -24.73 -3.93
N TYR A 117 -13.71 -23.99 -4.81
CA TYR A 117 -13.40 -22.60 -5.19
C TYR A 117 -14.67 -21.72 -5.23
N PRO A 118 -15.41 -21.57 -4.12
CA PRO A 118 -16.72 -20.90 -4.10
C PRO A 118 -16.67 -19.44 -4.58
N ARG A 119 -15.56 -18.72 -4.35
CA ARG A 119 -15.37 -17.34 -4.85
C ARG A 119 -15.28 -17.28 -6.38
N TRP A 120 -14.58 -18.23 -6.99
CA TRP A 120 -14.41 -18.30 -8.45
C TRP A 120 -15.65 -18.82 -9.16
N ALA A 121 -16.35 -19.78 -8.55
CA ALA A 121 -17.58 -20.36 -9.09
C ALA A 121 -18.74 -19.35 -9.22
N GLN A 122 -18.62 -18.19 -8.57
CA GLN A 122 -19.58 -17.08 -8.67
C GLN A 122 -19.23 -16.09 -9.80
N GLN A 123 -18.10 -16.25 -10.49
CA GLN A 123 -17.70 -15.41 -11.62
C GLN A 123 -18.21 -16.01 -12.94
N GLU A 124 -18.78 -15.19 -13.83
CA GLU A 124 -19.35 -15.65 -15.11
C GLU A 124 -18.30 -16.12 -16.14
N ASN A 125 -17.00 -15.91 -15.89
CA ASN A 125 -15.95 -15.99 -16.90
C ASN A 125 -15.01 -17.19 -16.79
N VAL A 126 -15.26 -18.15 -15.88
CA VAL A 126 -14.42 -19.36 -15.76
C VAL A 126 -14.98 -20.44 -16.66
N ASP A 127 -14.25 -20.82 -17.72
CA ASP A 127 -14.67 -21.93 -18.58
C ASP A 127 -14.48 -23.30 -17.91
N GLU A 128 -15.23 -24.30 -18.38
CA GLU A 128 -15.29 -25.64 -17.76
C GLU A 128 -13.96 -26.39 -17.81
N LYS A 129 -13.13 -26.12 -18.82
CA LYS A 129 -11.81 -26.74 -18.95
C LYS A 129 -10.89 -26.23 -17.83
N ARG A 130 -10.89 -24.92 -17.58
CA ARG A 130 -10.14 -24.30 -16.47
C ARG A 130 -10.66 -24.74 -15.11
N MET A 131 -11.98 -24.90 -14.95
CA MET A 131 -12.55 -25.48 -13.72
C MET A 131 -11.97 -26.87 -13.43
N LEU A 132 -11.93 -27.72 -14.47
CA LEU A 132 -11.41 -29.07 -14.35
C LEU A 132 -9.91 -29.09 -14.05
N GLU A 133 -9.11 -28.32 -14.78
CA GLU A 133 -7.65 -28.18 -14.57
C GLU A 133 -7.34 -27.75 -13.12
N ALA A 134 -8.12 -26.82 -12.56
CA ALA A 134 -7.98 -26.38 -11.17
C ALA A 134 -8.38 -27.45 -10.14
N LEU A 135 -9.37 -28.30 -10.45
CA LEU A 135 -9.81 -29.39 -9.57
C LEU A 135 -8.80 -30.55 -9.52
N VAL A 136 -8.13 -30.84 -10.64
CA VAL A 136 -7.14 -31.93 -10.71
C VAL A 136 -5.71 -31.50 -10.36
N ALA A 137 -5.48 -30.21 -10.15
CA ALA A 137 -4.19 -29.68 -9.71
C ALA A 137 -3.76 -30.30 -8.36
N GLY A 138 -2.45 -30.41 -8.10
CA GLY A 138 -1.93 -31.14 -6.92
C GLY A 138 -2.33 -30.57 -5.54
N SER A 139 -2.97 -29.40 -5.47
CA SER A 139 -3.51 -28.79 -4.25
C SER A 139 -4.54 -27.70 -4.55
N VAL A 140 -5.29 -27.23 -3.54
CA VAL A 140 -6.18 -26.05 -3.66
C VAL A 140 -5.39 -24.83 -4.14
N ALA A 141 -4.22 -24.56 -3.55
CA ALA A 141 -3.39 -23.42 -3.94
C ALA A 141 -2.92 -23.50 -5.40
N ALA A 142 -2.56 -24.69 -5.89
CA ALA A 142 -2.14 -24.88 -7.27
C ALA A 142 -3.30 -24.68 -8.27
N GLY A 143 -4.53 -25.06 -7.90
CA GLY A 143 -5.70 -24.76 -8.73
C GLY A 143 -6.09 -23.29 -8.69
N GLU A 144 -6.01 -22.65 -7.53
CA GLU A 144 -6.18 -21.19 -7.37
C GLU A 144 -5.21 -20.43 -8.28
N GLU A 145 -3.96 -20.90 -8.40
CA GLU A 145 -2.93 -20.35 -9.27
C GLU A 145 -3.31 -20.43 -10.76
N LEU A 146 -3.87 -21.55 -11.22
CA LEU A 146 -4.37 -21.73 -12.59
C LEU A 146 -5.58 -20.83 -12.90
N LEU A 147 -6.41 -20.58 -11.90
CA LEU A 147 -7.56 -19.67 -12.00
C LEU A 147 -7.10 -18.20 -12.02
N THR A 148 -6.05 -17.88 -11.26
CA THR A 148 -5.45 -16.55 -11.15
C THR A 148 -4.54 -16.19 -12.33
N ALA A 149 -4.05 -17.18 -13.08
CA ALA A 149 -3.25 -16.98 -14.28
C ALA A 149 -4.09 -16.25 -15.36
N VAL A 150 -4.02 -14.92 -15.35
CA VAL A 150 -4.51 -14.05 -16.42
C VAL A 150 -3.87 -14.53 -17.73
N VAL A 151 -4.67 -14.63 -18.80
CA VAL A 151 -4.17 -14.75 -20.18
C VAL A 151 -3.23 -13.56 -20.40
N THR A 152 -1.94 -13.76 -20.13
CA THR A 152 -0.98 -12.67 -20.07
C THR A 152 -0.61 -12.36 -21.50
N ASP A 153 -0.86 -11.12 -21.94
CA ASP A 153 -0.40 -10.63 -23.23
C ASP A 153 1.10 -10.97 -23.39
N SER A 154 1.42 -11.78 -24.38
CA SER A 154 2.77 -12.26 -24.66
C SER A 154 3.76 -11.10 -24.83
N GLU A 155 3.27 -9.95 -25.30
CA GLU A 155 4.09 -8.77 -25.54
C GLU A 155 4.42 -8.01 -24.25
N HIS A 156 3.46 -7.88 -23.34
CA HIS A 156 3.66 -7.32 -22.01
C HIS A 156 4.77 -8.05 -21.23
N VAL A 157 4.74 -9.38 -21.22
CA VAL A 157 5.76 -10.20 -20.53
C VAL A 157 7.15 -9.93 -21.11
N LYS A 158 7.27 -9.81 -22.44
CA LYS A 158 8.54 -9.52 -23.11
C LYS A 158 9.07 -8.12 -22.78
N ILE A 159 8.20 -7.11 -22.67
CA ILE A 159 8.56 -5.74 -22.26
C ILE A 159 9.14 -5.76 -20.84
N VAL A 160 8.44 -6.39 -19.90
CA VAL A 160 8.87 -6.47 -18.49
C VAL A 160 10.19 -7.24 -18.36
N GLN A 161 10.38 -8.32 -19.11
CA GLN A 161 11.63 -9.08 -19.14
C GLN A 161 12.81 -8.29 -19.71
N ALA A 162 12.61 -7.52 -20.77
CA ALA A 162 13.64 -6.66 -21.33
C ALA A 162 13.99 -5.53 -20.35
N GLY A 163 12.99 -4.89 -19.78
CA GLY A 163 13.16 -3.83 -18.79
C GLY A 163 13.90 -4.28 -17.52
N PHE A 164 13.67 -5.51 -17.05
CA PHE A 164 14.41 -6.04 -15.90
C PHE A 164 15.92 -6.20 -16.16
N LYS A 165 16.32 -6.33 -17.44
CA LYS A 165 17.72 -6.49 -17.84
C LYS A 165 18.45 -5.17 -18.05
N HIS A 166 17.77 -4.03 -17.98
CA HIS A 166 18.37 -2.72 -18.15
C HIS A 166 19.47 -2.44 -17.11
N ASP A 167 20.48 -1.65 -17.50
CA ASP A 167 21.57 -1.23 -16.60
C ASP A 167 21.05 -0.54 -15.34
N TYR A 168 21.68 -0.83 -14.21
CA TYR A 168 21.36 -0.18 -12.95
C TYR A 168 21.91 1.25 -12.95
N LEU A 169 21.02 2.23 -12.86
CA LEU A 169 21.40 3.64 -12.82
C LEU A 169 21.72 4.09 -11.40
N ARG A 170 22.58 5.11 -11.25
CA ARG A 170 22.83 5.80 -9.97
C ARG A 170 23.33 4.88 -8.84
N HIS A 171 24.18 3.91 -9.18
CA HIS A 171 24.78 2.97 -8.24
C HIS A 171 25.43 3.68 -7.04
N GLU A 172 26.19 4.75 -7.30
CA GLU A 172 26.91 5.51 -6.27
C GLU A 172 26.01 6.24 -5.28
N THR A 173 24.83 6.69 -5.71
CA THR A 173 23.92 7.47 -4.85
C THR A 173 22.80 6.62 -4.23
N VAL A 174 22.60 5.38 -4.68
CA VAL A 174 21.53 4.49 -4.19
C VAL A 174 22.10 3.22 -3.57
N ALA A 175 22.86 2.43 -4.32
CA ALA A 175 23.31 1.12 -3.86
C ALA A 175 24.44 1.22 -2.83
N LEU A 176 25.46 2.04 -3.07
CA LEU A 176 26.58 2.19 -2.13
C LEU A 176 26.15 2.75 -0.76
N PRO A 177 25.29 3.78 -0.65
CA PRO A 177 24.81 4.25 0.65
C PRO A 177 24.00 3.19 1.41
N ILE A 178 23.19 2.39 0.70
CA ILE A 178 22.46 1.27 1.32
C ILE A 178 23.43 0.20 1.81
N LEU A 179 24.42 -0.18 1.00
CA LEU A 179 25.46 -1.12 1.42
C LEU A 179 26.20 -0.64 2.66
N LYS A 180 26.52 0.66 2.73
CA LYS A 180 27.14 1.28 3.90
C LYS A 180 26.25 1.18 5.14
N ARG A 181 24.93 1.41 5.00
CA ARG A 181 23.97 1.23 6.11
C ARG A 181 23.89 -0.22 6.58
N ILE A 182 23.88 -1.19 5.66
CA ILE A 182 23.88 -2.63 6.00
C ILE A 182 25.20 -3.03 6.68
N SER A 183 26.33 -2.54 6.16
CA SER A 183 27.66 -2.78 6.74
C SER A 183 27.76 -2.24 8.17
N LYS A 184 27.23 -1.04 8.42
CA LYS A 184 27.12 -0.47 9.76
C LYS A 184 26.21 -1.32 10.68
N ALA A 185 25.07 -1.79 10.18
CA ALA A 185 24.21 -2.69 10.96
C ALA A 185 24.90 -4.02 11.30
N ALA A 186 25.76 -4.53 10.41
CA ALA A 186 26.58 -5.71 10.66
C ALA A 186 27.70 -5.47 11.69
N GLU A 187 28.23 -4.25 11.77
CA GLU A 187 29.18 -3.82 12.81
C GLU A 187 28.51 -3.73 14.18
N GLU A 188 27.32 -3.14 14.24
CA GLU A 188 26.54 -2.97 15.47
C GLU A 188 25.91 -4.27 15.99
N TRP A 189 25.89 -5.33 15.17
CA TRP A 189 25.36 -6.63 15.56
C TRP A 189 26.10 -7.21 16.78
N SER A 190 25.32 -7.46 17.84
CA SER A 190 25.76 -8.03 19.11
C SER A 190 24.66 -8.92 19.70
N THR A 191 24.95 -9.58 20.82
CA THR A 191 23.95 -10.36 21.58
C THR A 191 22.82 -9.52 22.17
N ASP A 192 22.94 -8.18 22.15
CA ASP A 192 21.87 -7.26 22.59
C ASP A 192 20.78 -7.09 21.52
N HIS A 193 21.01 -7.61 20.32
CA HIS A 193 20.08 -7.63 19.21
C HIS A 193 19.50 -9.04 19.02
N LEU A 194 18.28 -9.16 18.47
CA LEU A 194 17.60 -10.46 18.32
C LEU A 194 18.26 -11.37 17.25
N VAL A 195 18.72 -10.80 16.14
CA VAL A 195 19.21 -11.54 14.96
C VAL A 195 20.04 -10.61 14.04
N PRO A 196 21.08 -11.10 13.32
CA PRO A 196 21.84 -10.31 12.34
C PRO A 196 21.06 -10.18 11.02
N LEU A 197 19.89 -9.55 11.09
CA LEU A 197 18.95 -9.45 9.98
C LEU A 197 18.28 -8.08 9.94
N THR A 198 18.18 -7.49 8.74
CA THR A 198 17.37 -6.29 8.48
C THR A 198 16.32 -6.56 7.40
N SER A 199 15.31 -5.70 7.33
CA SER A 199 14.33 -5.69 6.26
C SER A 199 14.63 -4.59 5.23
N LEU A 200 14.41 -4.88 3.94
CA LEU A 200 14.39 -3.91 2.86
C LEU A 200 12.94 -3.63 2.45
N VAL A 201 12.46 -2.44 2.82
CA VAL A 201 11.04 -2.11 2.74
C VAL A 201 10.79 -1.06 1.68
N GLY A 202 9.78 -1.32 0.87
CA GLY A 202 9.32 -0.40 -0.15
C GLY A 202 8.23 -1.06 -0.98
N PRO A 203 7.46 -0.28 -1.74
CA PRO A 203 6.36 -0.84 -2.53
C PRO A 203 6.88 -1.80 -3.61
N SER A 204 5.96 -2.52 -4.23
CA SER A 204 6.28 -3.26 -5.46
C SER A 204 6.86 -2.30 -6.52
N MET A 205 7.65 -2.81 -7.46
CA MET A 205 8.15 -2.06 -8.63
C MET A 205 9.18 -0.94 -8.34
N ILE A 206 9.52 -0.65 -7.07
CA ILE A 206 10.56 0.31 -6.69
C ILE A 206 12.00 -0.20 -6.98
N GLY A 207 12.15 -1.48 -7.33
CA GLY A 207 13.45 -2.06 -7.70
C GLY A 207 14.21 -2.74 -6.55
N LYS A 208 13.55 -3.15 -5.46
CA LYS A 208 14.17 -3.88 -4.32
C LYS A 208 15.03 -5.05 -4.78
N THR A 209 14.48 -5.92 -5.62
CA THR A 209 15.21 -7.07 -6.14
C THR A 209 16.40 -6.66 -6.99
N ARG A 210 16.22 -5.67 -7.85
CA ARG A 210 17.28 -5.16 -8.73
C ARG A 210 18.42 -4.53 -7.91
N LEU A 211 18.10 -3.87 -6.79
CA LEU A 211 19.09 -3.39 -5.82
C LEU A 211 19.89 -4.55 -5.22
N LEU A 212 19.22 -5.61 -4.74
CA LEU A 212 19.92 -6.79 -4.19
C LEU A 212 20.86 -7.44 -5.22
N GLN A 213 20.41 -7.55 -6.47
CA GLN A 213 21.25 -8.00 -7.58
C GLN A 213 22.43 -7.05 -7.83
N GLN A 214 22.21 -5.74 -7.78
CA GLN A 214 23.29 -4.77 -7.98
C GLN A 214 24.32 -4.80 -6.83
N LEU A 215 23.88 -5.03 -5.59
CA LEU A 215 24.78 -5.19 -4.44
C LEU A 215 25.73 -6.37 -4.60
N SER A 216 25.35 -7.40 -5.36
CA SER A 216 26.22 -8.56 -5.62
C SER A 216 27.52 -8.24 -6.36
N LYS A 217 27.62 -7.05 -6.98
CA LYS A 217 28.85 -6.55 -7.60
C LYS A 217 29.84 -5.96 -6.59
N SER A 218 29.38 -5.64 -5.38
CA SER A 218 30.16 -4.97 -4.33
C SER A 218 30.27 -5.79 -3.05
N ILE A 219 29.52 -6.90 -2.93
CA ILE A 219 29.60 -7.85 -1.83
C ILE A 219 29.16 -9.24 -2.27
N CYS A 220 29.56 -10.29 -1.55
CA CYS A 220 29.04 -11.64 -1.79
C CYS A 220 27.57 -11.73 -1.33
N VAL A 221 26.64 -11.61 -2.28
CA VAL A 221 25.20 -11.77 -2.04
C VAL A 221 24.76 -13.20 -2.35
N ILE A 222 24.27 -13.93 -1.35
CA ILE A 222 23.55 -15.19 -1.54
C ILE A 222 22.08 -14.84 -1.72
N TYR A 223 21.57 -14.93 -2.94
CA TYR A 223 20.22 -14.45 -3.29
C TYR A 223 19.23 -15.62 -3.42
N LEU A 224 18.10 -15.53 -2.71
CA LEU A 224 17.03 -16.53 -2.68
C LEU A 224 15.68 -15.83 -2.86
N CYS A 225 14.94 -16.14 -3.92
CA CYS A 225 13.62 -15.60 -4.19
C CYS A 225 12.53 -16.62 -3.82
N LEU A 226 11.71 -16.29 -2.81
CA LEU A 226 10.64 -17.14 -2.28
C LEU A 226 9.27 -16.85 -2.89
N ARG A 227 9.25 -16.15 -4.03
CA ARG A 227 8.03 -15.88 -4.81
C ARG A 227 7.17 -17.15 -4.96
N PRO A 228 5.83 -17.06 -4.93
CA PRO A 228 4.96 -18.22 -5.11
C PRO A 228 5.25 -19.02 -6.39
N LEU A 229 4.91 -20.32 -6.38
CA LEU A 229 4.97 -21.17 -7.57
C LEU A 229 4.13 -20.52 -8.71
N GLY A 230 4.64 -20.67 -9.94
CA GLY A 230 4.11 -20.10 -11.21
C GLY A 230 3.84 -18.60 -11.27
N SER A 231 4.30 -17.80 -10.31
CA SER A 231 4.30 -16.35 -10.43
C SER A 231 5.10 -15.89 -11.66
N THR A 232 4.50 -15.02 -12.48
CA THR A 232 5.13 -14.42 -13.67
C THR A 232 6.09 -13.27 -13.36
N GLY A 233 6.21 -12.88 -12.08
CA GLY A 233 7.07 -11.80 -11.65
C GLY A 233 8.55 -12.12 -11.77
N LEU A 234 9.38 -11.09 -11.94
CA LEU A 234 10.82 -11.22 -12.11
C LEU A 234 11.56 -10.79 -10.84
N PRO A 235 12.65 -11.49 -10.48
CA PRO A 235 13.14 -12.75 -11.03
C PRO A 235 12.26 -13.94 -10.58
N PRO A 236 12.37 -15.10 -11.28
CA PRO A 236 11.60 -16.29 -10.93
C PRO A 236 11.95 -16.83 -9.54
N ARG A 237 11.05 -17.65 -8.99
CA ARG A 237 11.28 -18.38 -7.72
C ARG A 237 12.59 -19.18 -7.80
N SER A 238 13.41 -19.09 -6.76
CA SER A 238 14.65 -19.86 -6.65
C SER A 238 14.37 -21.34 -6.40
N LYS A 239 15.19 -22.23 -6.95
CA LYS A 239 15.06 -23.68 -6.70
C LYS A 239 15.28 -24.06 -5.23
N LEU A 240 16.13 -23.32 -4.51
CA LEU A 240 16.31 -23.49 -3.07
C LEU A 240 15.15 -22.93 -2.23
N ALA A 241 14.17 -22.27 -2.85
CA ALA A 241 13.01 -21.78 -2.10
C ALA A 241 12.20 -22.92 -1.48
N ASP A 242 12.15 -24.08 -2.14
CA ASP A 242 11.41 -25.24 -1.65
C ASP A 242 12.09 -25.86 -0.41
N GLU A 243 13.42 -25.77 -0.32
CA GLU A 243 14.18 -26.15 0.88
C GLU A 243 13.96 -25.19 2.06
N LEU A 244 13.62 -23.93 1.77
CA LEU A 244 13.20 -22.95 2.79
C LEU A 244 11.72 -23.10 3.18
N THR A 245 10.91 -23.79 2.38
CA THR A 245 9.49 -24.02 2.66
C THR A 245 9.12 -25.51 2.62
N PRO A 246 9.78 -26.37 3.44
CA PRO A 246 9.46 -27.79 3.48
C PRO A 246 8.03 -28.02 3.98
N ALA A 247 7.34 -29.01 3.41
CA ALA A 247 5.96 -29.31 3.77
C ALA A 247 5.86 -29.97 5.16
N LYS A 248 4.94 -29.49 6.00
CA LYS A 248 4.50 -30.09 7.27
C LYS A 248 5.66 -30.60 8.14
N THR A 249 6.33 -29.68 8.82
CA THR A 249 7.43 -29.99 9.76
C THR A 249 7.14 -29.45 11.15
N THR A 250 7.60 -30.16 12.18
CA THR A 250 7.60 -29.66 13.56
C THR A 250 8.72 -28.64 13.77
N ALA A 251 8.60 -27.77 14.77
CA ALA A 251 9.63 -26.77 15.06
C ALA A 251 11.07 -27.35 15.21
N PRO A 252 11.31 -28.46 15.95
CA PRO A 252 12.66 -29.04 16.06
C PRO A 252 13.20 -29.61 14.74
N GLU A 253 12.35 -30.22 13.93
CA GLU A 253 12.73 -30.74 12.61
C GLU A 253 13.10 -29.61 11.66
N LEU A 254 12.34 -28.51 11.69
CA LEU A 254 12.61 -27.33 10.88
C LEU A 254 13.90 -26.62 11.33
N GLU A 255 14.14 -26.52 12.64
CA GLU A 255 15.40 -25.99 13.19
C GLU A 255 16.61 -26.81 12.72
N LEU A 256 16.52 -28.13 12.78
CA LEU A 256 17.55 -29.03 12.28
C LEU A 256 17.74 -28.85 10.77
N HIS A 257 16.65 -28.81 10.00
CA HIS A 257 16.69 -28.64 8.56
C HIS A 257 17.34 -27.33 8.14
N TYR A 258 16.95 -26.20 8.74
CA TYR A 258 17.56 -24.90 8.45
C TYR A 258 19.02 -24.79 8.88
N THR A 259 19.38 -25.42 10.01
CA THR A 259 20.79 -25.52 10.43
C THR A 259 21.62 -26.21 9.35
N ARG A 260 21.12 -27.35 8.85
CA ARG A 260 21.79 -28.13 7.79
C ARG A 260 21.81 -27.38 6.45
N LEU A 261 20.72 -26.71 6.10
CA LEU A 261 20.61 -25.93 4.87
C LEU A 261 21.62 -24.78 4.83
N LEU A 262 21.71 -23.98 5.90
CA LEU A 262 22.70 -22.89 5.97
C LEU A 262 24.14 -23.44 5.95
N ALA A 263 24.40 -24.54 6.67
CA ALA A 263 25.70 -25.20 6.63
C ALA A 263 26.09 -25.67 5.22
N ALA A 264 25.13 -26.21 4.45
CA ALA A 264 25.34 -26.62 3.06
C ALA A 264 25.57 -25.42 2.13
N ILE A 265 24.77 -24.35 2.28
CA ILE A 265 24.94 -23.11 1.53
C ILE A 265 26.34 -22.54 1.74
N PHE A 266 26.78 -22.42 3.00
CA PHE A 266 28.09 -21.84 3.33
C PHE A 266 29.25 -22.65 2.76
N ASP A 267 29.17 -23.97 2.77
CA ASP A 267 30.20 -24.84 2.22
C ASP A 267 30.30 -24.72 0.70
N VAL A 268 29.16 -24.66 -0.01
CA VAL A 268 29.13 -24.48 -1.47
C VAL A 268 29.67 -23.12 -1.88
N VAL A 269 29.34 -22.06 -1.14
CA VAL A 269 29.88 -20.71 -1.38
C VAL A 269 31.39 -20.68 -1.12
N ALA A 270 31.85 -21.26 -0.01
CA ALA A 270 33.28 -21.33 0.32
C ALA A 270 34.06 -22.14 -0.74
N GLU A 271 33.50 -23.26 -1.21
CA GLU A 271 34.06 -24.08 -2.27
C GLU A 271 34.17 -23.29 -3.58
N PHE A 272 33.14 -22.51 -3.95
CA PHE A 272 33.16 -21.68 -5.15
C PHE A 272 34.35 -20.71 -5.13
N PHE A 273 34.49 -19.91 -4.05
CA PHE A 273 35.58 -18.94 -3.95
C PHE A 273 36.95 -19.59 -3.77
N SER A 274 37.03 -20.82 -3.27
CA SER A 274 38.30 -21.56 -3.18
C SER A 274 38.89 -21.95 -4.54
N LYS A 275 38.05 -22.05 -5.58
CA LYS A 275 38.44 -22.45 -6.94
C LYS A 275 38.81 -21.27 -7.84
N GLN A 276 38.57 -20.04 -7.40
CA GLN A 276 38.98 -18.84 -8.14
C GLN A 276 40.48 -18.60 -7.99
N LEU A 277 41.15 -18.30 -9.11
CA LEU A 277 42.59 -18.04 -9.15
C LEU A 277 42.93 -16.62 -8.65
N ALA A 278 44.17 -16.44 -8.18
CA ALA A 278 44.64 -15.22 -7.55
C ALA A 278 44.78 -13.94 -8.42
N PRO A 279 44.79 -13.93 -9.79
CA PRO A 279 44.91 -12.66 -10.51
C PRO A 279 43.57 -11.91 -10.68
N HIS A 280 42.45 -12.44 -10.19
CA HIS A 280 41.14 -11.77 -10.35
C HIS A 280 40.94 -10.64 -9.34
N SER A 281 40.45 -9.49 -9.82
CA SER A 281 40.00 -8.38 -8.95
C SER A 281 38.79 -8.79 -8.10
N GLU A 282 38.50 -8.05 -7.03
CA GLU A 282 37.28 -8.28 -6.22
C GLU A 282 36.02 -8.26 -7.10
N GLU A 283 35.91 -7.25 -7.98
CA GLU A 283 34.77 -7.08 -8.88
C GLU A 283 34.58 -8.28 -9.81
N GLU A 284 35.66 -8.79 -10.42
CA GLU A 284 35.60 -9.98 -11.28
C GLU A 284 35.12 -11.21 -10.53
N ARG A 285 35.62 -11.41 -9.31
CA ARG A 285 35.27 -12.56 -8.46
C ARG A 285 33.81 -12.53 -8.04
N LEU A 286 33.32 -11.35 -7.67
CA LEU A 286 31.94 -11.11 -7.29
C LEU A 286 30.98 -11.19 -8.48
N GLN A 287 31.37 -10.70 -9.66
CA GLN A 287 30.58 -10.82 -10.88
C GLN A 287 30.44 -12.28 -11.33
N GLN A 288 31.49 -13.10 -11.22
CA GLN A 288 31.41 -14.55 -11.46
C GLN A 288 30.50 -15.25 -10.45
N TRP A 289 30.56 -14.85 -9.17
CA TRP A 289 29.65 -15.36 -8.15
C TRP A 289 28.20 -15.01 -8.46
N PHE A 290 27.92 -13.76 -8.84
CA PHE A 290 26.60 -13.33 -9.26
C PHE A 290 26.08 -14.17 -10.42
N ASP A 291 26.89 -14.40 -11.46
CA ASP A 291 26.48 -15.23 -12.60
C ASP A 291 26.22 -16.70 -12.20
N PHE A 292 27.00 -17.22 -11.24
CA PHE A 292 26.79 -18.57 -10.71
C PHE A 292 25.51 -18.70 -9.88
N ASN A 293 25.19 -17.69 -9.08
CA ASN A 293 24.01 -17.65 -8.22
C ASN A 293 22.72 -17.29 -8.99
N ASP A 294 22.76 -16.30 -9.89
CA ASP A 294 21.62 -15.76 -10.63
C ASP A 294 21.37 -16.51 -11.96
N LYS A 295 22.32 -16.48 -12.90
CA LYS A 295 22.15 -17.09 -14.24
C LYS A 295 22.22 -18.61 -14.24
N SER A 296 23.07 -19.16 -13.37
CA SER A 296 23.23 -20.61 -13.21
C SER A 296 22.54 -21.15 -11.96
N GLY A 297 21.54 -20.45 -11.41
CA GLY A 297 20.93 -20.77 -10.10
C GLY A 297 20.52 -22.24 -9.91
N ASN A 298 20.21 -22.95 -10.99
CA ASN A 298 20.03 -24.40 -10.98
C ASN A 298 21.28 -25.16 -10.47
N LYS A 299 22.47 -24.83 -10.95
CA LYS A 299 23.75 -25.46 -10.57
C LYS A 299 24.12 -25.15 -9.12
N PHE A 300 23.90 -23.91 -8.66
CA PHE A 300 24.10 -23.57 -7.26
C PHE A 300 23.15 -24.38 -6.37
N ALA A 301 21.85 -24.36 -6.67
CA ALA A 301 20.83 -25.10 -5.93
C ALA A 301 21.11 -26.60 -5.89
N SER A 302 21.42 -27.23 -7.03
CA SER A 302 21.71 -28.67 -7.08
C SER A 302 22.90 -29.05 -6.21
N ARG A 303 23.97 -28.23 -6.17
CA ARG A 303 25.13 -28.48 -5.30
C ARG A 303 24.78 -28.33 -3.82
N VAL A 304 23.96 -27.34 -3.47
CA VAL A 304 23.48 -27.16 -2.09
C VAL A 304 22.64 -28.36 -1.67
N VAL A 305 21.71 -28.83 -2.50
CA VAL A 305 20.89 -30.02 -2.22
C VAL A 305 21.75 -31.29 -2.11
N GLU A 306 22.79 -31.43 -2.93
CA GLU A 306 23.74 -32.53 -2.82
C GLU A 306 24.52 -32.47 -1.50
N ARG A 307 25.04 -31.29 -1.13
CA ARG A 307 25.79 -31.08 0.12
C ARG A 307 24.89 -31.26 1.35
N LEU A 308 23.62 -30.84 1.28
CA LEU A 308 22.63 -31.00 2.34
C LEU A 308 22.46 -32.47 2.73
N LYS A 309 22.44 -33.38 1.75
CA LYS A 309 22.35 -34.84 1.99
C LYS A 309 23.56 -35.41 2.73
N GLN A 310 24.73 -34.75 2.63
CA GLN A 310 25.97 -35.19 3.26
C GLN A 310 26.10 -34.70 4.71
N ILE A 311 25.31 -33.70 5.12
CA ILE A 311 25.33 -33.17 6.49
C ILE A 311 24.47 -34.07 7.38
N ALA A 312 25.03 -34.44 8.53
CA ALA A 312 24.42 -35.34 9.49
C ALA A 312 23.00 -34.93 9.91
N HIS A 313 22.16 -35.94 10.15
CA HIS A 313 20.75 -35.80 10.57
C HIS A 313 20.60 -35.71 12.10
N ASN A 314 21.55 -35.10 12.79
CA ASN A 314 21.45 -34.82 14.23
C ASN A 314 21.90 -33.38 14.54
N GLN A 315 21.30 -32.79 15.57
CA GLN A 315 21.44 -31.35 15.85
C GLN A 315 22.86 -30.94 16.21
N ARG A 316 23.60 -31.78 16.93
CA ARG A 316 24.95 -31.48 17.40
C ARG A 316 25.92 -31.39 16.23
N GLU A 317 26.00 -32.45 15.43
CA GLU A 317 26.91 -32.51 14.27
C GLU A 317 26.50 -31.51 13.18
N ALA A 318 25.20 -31.25 13.00
CA ALA A 318 24.73 -30.20 12.10
C ALA A 318 25.18 -28.81 12.55
N SER A 319 25.15 -28.53 13.86
CA SER A 319 25.63 -27.26 14.43
C SER A 319 27.14 -27.12 14.33
N GLU A 320 27.90 -28.19 14.57
CA GLU A 320 29.36 -28.24 14.36
C GLU A 320 29.72 -28.01 12.88
N SER A 321 28.95 -28.60 11.97
CA SER A 321 29.08 -28.38 10.51
C SER A 321 28.78 -26.93 10.13
N LEU A 322 27.74 -26.32 10.70
CA LEU A 322 27.39 -24.92 10.47
C LEU A 322 28.55 -24.00 10.87
N GLN A 323 29.12 -24.18 12.06
CA GLN A 323 30.25 -23.37 12.53
C GLN A 323 31.49 -23.58 11.67
N THR A 324 31.84 -24.83 11.37
CA THR A 324 32.99 -25.16 10.51
C THR A 324 32.86 -24.54 9.12
N ASN A 325 31.68 -24.64 8.50
CA ASN A 325 31.45 -24.12 7.16
C ASN A 325 31.34 -22.59 7.15
N LEU A 326 30.84 -21.97 8.22
CA LEU A 326 30.88 -20.52 8.41
C LEU A 326 32.31 -20.00 8.51
N GLU A 327 33.21 -20.73 9.17
CA GLU A 327 34.63 -20.37 9.24
C GLU A 327 35.34 -20.48 7.90
N LYS A 328 35.07 -21.57 7.16
CA LYS A 328 35.53 -21.70 5.77
C LYS A 328 35.04 -20.53 4.94
N LEU A 329 33.74 -20.22 5.01
CA LEU A 329 33.13 -19.12 4.28
C LEU A 329 33.82 -17.79 4.58
N HIS A 330 33.92 -17.43 5.87
CA HIS A 330 34.58 -16.21 6.31
C HIS A 330 36.01 -16.09 5.76
N ASN A 331 36.80 -17.17 5.86
CA ASN A 331 38.19 -17.17 5.38
C ASN A 331 38.26 -17.01 3.86
N LYS A 332 37.33 -17.62 3.11
CA LYS A 332 37.31 -17.55 1.64
C LYS A 332 36.73 -16.25 1.09
N THR A 333 36.03 -15.46 1.90
CA THR A 333 35.48 -14.15 1.52
C THR A 333 36.27 -12.95 2.07
N ARG A 334 37.42 -13.15 2.73
CA ARG A 334 38.29 -12.06 3.22
C ARG A 334 38.78 -11.09 2.16
N PHE A 335 38.76 -11.50 0.90
CA PHE A 335 39.15 -10.64 -0.22
C PHE A 335 38.16 -9.49 -0.48
N VAL A 336 36.93 -9.60 0.02
CA VAL A 336 35.94 -8.53 -0.06
C VAL A 336 36.42 -7.36 0.81
N GLU A 337 36.62 -6.18 0.22
CA GLU A 337 37.23 -5.03 0.89
C GLU A 337 36.37 -4.47 2.03
N ASN A 338 35.05 -4.60 1.95
CA ASN A 338 34.12 -4.06 2.94
C ASN A 338 34.50 -4.53 4.37
N PRO A 339 34.72 -3.63 5.35
CA PRO A 339 35.37 -3.98 6.61
C PRO A 339 34.53 -4.91 7.50
N HIS A 340 33.21 -4.65 7.61
CA HIS A 340 32.33 -5.29 8.58
C HIS A 340 31.42 -6.35 7.98
N LEU A 341 31.16 -6.27 6.67
CA LEU A 341 30.30 -7.22 5.96
C LEU A 341 31.12 -7.91 4.87
N LYS A 342 31.03 -9.24 4.81
CA LYS A 342 31.67 -10.06 3.77
C LYS A 342 30.62 -10.85 2.97
N VAL A 343 29.57 -11.30 3.64
CA VAL A 343 28.49 -12.10 3.05
C VAL A 343 27.14 -11.55 3.45
N LEU A 344 26.27 -11.35 2.46
CA LEU A 344 24.89 -10.92 2.63
C LEU A 344 23.94 -12.03 2.15
N LEU A 345 23.15 -12.61 3.07
CA LEU A 345 22.06 -13.52 2.72
C LEU A 345 20.82 -12.68 2.37
N ALA A 346 20.44 -12.63 1.10
CA ALA A 346 19.30 -11.88 0.61
C ALA A 346 18.11 -12.81 0.31
N ILE A 347 17.04 -12.72 1.09
CA ILE A 347 15.81 -13.48 0.93
C ILE A 347 14.72 -12.56 0.40
N ASP A 348 14.40 -12.67 -0.88
CA ASP A 348 13.39 -11.88 -1.56
C ASP A 348 12.01 -12.55 -1.46
N GLU A 349 10.94 -11.75 -1.38
CA GLU A 349 9.55 -12.22 -1.19
C GLU A 349 9.37 -13.07 0.08
N ALA A 350 10.00 -12.62 1.18
CA ALA A 350 10.07 -13.36 2.44
C ALA A 350 8.70 -13.57 3.14
N ARG A 351 7.64 -12.88 2.71
CA ARG A 351 6.25 -13.05 3.18
C ARG A 351 5.81 -14.50 3.31
N LEU A 352 6.28 -15.36 2.40
CA LEU A 352 5.93 -16.77 2.41
C LEU A 352 6.37 -17.47 3.71
N LEU A 353 7.51 -17.08 4.30
CA LEU A 353 7.99 -17.66 5.57
C LEU A 353 7.20 -17.19 6.79
N VAL A 354 6.54 -16.03 6.69
CA VAL A 354 5.67 -15.50 7.74
C VAL A 354 4.31 -16.20 7.72
N GLN A 355 3.85 -16.61 6.54
CA GLN A 355 2.56 -17.29 6.34
C GLN A 355 2.58 -18.79 6.70
N LEU A 356 3.77 -19.39 6.77
CA LEU A 356 3.93 -20.81 7.09
C LEU A 356 4.16 -21.02 8.59
N GLU A 357 3.41 -21.93 9.18
CA GLU A 357 3.51 -22.34 10.59
C GLU A 357 3.91 -23.81 10.69
N THR A 358 4.60 -24.15 11.78
CA THR A 358 4.94 -25.54 12.09
C THR A 358 3.68 -26.34 12.45
N SER A 359 3.74 -27.66 12.24
CA SER A 359 2.59 -28.56 12.46
C SER A 359 2.32 -28.90 13.93
N ASP A 360 3.24 -28.57 14.83
CA ASP A 360 3.12 -28.83 16.25
C ASP A 360 2.27 -27.77 16.98
N LEU A 361 1.87 -28.07 18.22
CA LEU A 361 0.97 -27.20 19.01
C LEU A 361 1.50 -25.77 19.21
N SER A 362 2.80 -25.55 19.07
CA SER A 362 3.41 -24.23 19.24
C SER A 362 3.19 -23.27 18.07
N ARG A 363 2.83 -23.79 16.87
CA ARG A 363 2.54 -23.02 15.64
C ARG A 363 3.51 -21.87 15.39
N VAL A 364 4.81 -22.15 15.52
CA VAL A 364 5.87 -21.16 15.32
C VAL A 364 6.02 -20.89 13.82
N THR A 365 6.20 -19.64 13.42
CA THR A 365 6.36 -19.34 12.00
C THR A 365 7.72 -19.78 11.48
N TYR A 366 7.80 -20.15 10.21
CA TYR A 366 9.07 -20.54 9.57
C TYR A 366 10.09 -19.40 9.65
N PHE A 367 9.62 -18.16 9.55
CA PHE A 367 10.45 -16.97 9.73
C PHE A 367 11.09 -16.88 11.13
N GLN A 368 10.34 -17.15 12.20
CA GLN A 368 10.87 -17.17 13.57
C GLN A 368 11.93 -18.26 13.75
N ILE A 369 11.72 -19.44 13.17
CA ILE A 369 12.72 -20.52 13.19
C ILE A 369 14.00 -20.10 12.46
N LEU A 370 13.88 -19.46 11.29
CA LEU A 370 15.04 -18.90 10.58
C LEU A 370 15.80 -17.88 11.45
N GLN A 371 15.10 -16.96 12.13
CA GLN A 371 15.72 -15.99 13.03
C GLN A 371 16.52 -16.66 14.17
N ARG A 372 15.98 -17.75 14.76
CA ARG A 372 16.68 -18.53 15.80
C ARG A 372 17.97 -19.18 15.30
N ILE A 373 18.05 -19.56 14.02
CA ILE A 373 19.28 -20.13 13.46
C ILE A 373 20.27 -19.02 13.11
N LEU A 374 19.80 -17.92 12.52
CA LEU A 374 20.65 -16.78 12.18
C LEU A 374 21.26 -16.10 13.42
N SER A 375 20.55 -16.08 14.56
CA SER A 375 21.09 -15.53 15.82
C SER A 375 22.29 -16.30 16.37
N LYS A 376 22.53 -17.53 15.89
CA LYS A 376 23.71 -18.36 16.26
C LYS A 376 24.98 -17.97 15.48
N ILE A 377 24.90 -16.99 14.58
CA ILE A 377 26.03 -16.52 13.77
C ILE A 377 26.80 -15.42 14.54
N PRO A 378 28.09 -15.62 14.86
CA PRO A 378 28.88 -14.63 15.60
C PRO A 378 29.12 -13.36 14.78
N SER A 379 29.10 -12.20 15.44
CA SER A 379 29.31 -10.89 14.80
C SER A 379 30.66 -10.74 14.11
N SER A 380 31.70 -11.42 14.60
CA SER A 380 33.04 -11.39 14.04
C SER A 380 33.19 -12.08 12.68
N LYS A 381 32.16 -12.78 12.18
CA LYS A 381 32.25 -13.56 10.93
C LYS A 381 31.88 -12.77 9.68
N GLY A 382 31.45 -11.51 9.83
CA GLY A 382 31.15 -10.61 8.70
C GLY A 382 29.94 -11.06 7.87
N PHE A 383 28.91 -11.58 8.55
CA PHE A 383 27.68 -12.08 7.95
C PHE A 383 26.50 -11.21 8.37
N PHE A 384 25.60 -10.94 7.43
CA PHE A 384 24.31 -10.32 7.73
C PHE A 384 23.24 -10.85 6.77
N ALA A 385 21.98 -10.80 7.19
CA ALA A 385 20.84 -11.16 6.36
C ALA A 385 19.98 -9.94 6.03
N ILE A 386 19.39 -9.95 4.84
CA ILE A 386 18.40 -8.98 4.40
C ILE A 386 17.20 -9.70 3.82
N VAL A 387 16.01 -9.35 4.30
CA VAL A 387 14.75 -9.86 3.74
C VAL A 387 14.07 -8.75 2.96
N THR A 388 13.46 -9.06 1.82
CA THR A 388 12.53 -8.14 1.19
C THR A 388 11.12 -8.54 1.60
N ASP A 389 10.46 -7.61 2.26
CA ASP A 389 9.02 -7.59 2.40
C ASP A 389 8.59 -6.19 2.86
N THR A 390 7.32 -5.90 2.70
CA THR A 390 6.69 -4.64 3.03
C THR A 390 6.34 -4.56 4.51
N THR A 391 7.33 -4.38 5.38
CA THR A 391 7.20 -3.62 6.65
C THR A 391 8.56 -3.52 7.35
N ILE A 392 8.84 -2.32 7.92
CA ILE A 392 10.01 -1.88 8.73
C ILE A 392 11.15 -1.04 8.05
N LYS A 393 10.97 0.29 8.14
CA LYS A 393 11.83 1.49 7.99
C LYS A 393 12.69 1.70 6.73
N VAL A 394 12.34 2.76 6.01
CA VAL A 394 13.27 3.51 5.16
C VAL A 394 12.92 5.01 5.22
N ALA A 395 13.76 5.79 5.91
CA ALA A 395 13.83 7.24 5.73
C ALA A 395 14.98 7.58 4.76
N ASP A 396 14.74 8.56 3.90
CA ASP A 396 15.66 9.22 2.94
C ASP A 396 15.70 8.73 1.49
N PHE A 397 14.54 8.42 0.87
CA PHE A 397 14.48 8.39 -0.60
C PHE A 397 13.49 9.40 -1.15
N ASN A 398 14.00 10.60 -1.37
CA ASN A 398 13.62 11.39 -2.52
C ASN A 398 14.93 11.89 -3.14
N PRO A 399 15.27 11.58 -4.40
CA PRO A 399 16.41 12.24 -5.02
C PRO A 399 16.18 13.74 -4.95
N THR A 400 17.13 14.46 -4.35
CA THR A 400 17.13 15.92 -4.33
C THR A 400 16.98 16.43 -5.77
N LEU A 401 15.94 17.24 -5.98
CA LEU A 401 15.51 17.83 -7.26
C LEU A 401 16.56 18.76 -7.91
N TYR A 402 17.72 18.92 -7.28
CA TYR A 402 18.69 19.93 -7.65
C TYR A 402 19.55 19.59 -8.87
N ASN A 403 19.56 18.35 -9.37
CA ASN A 403 20.41 17.96 -10.52
C ASN A 403 19.73 16.96 -11.49
N ASP A 404 18.51 17.25 -11.96
CA ASP A 404 17.90 16.49 -13.06
C ASP A 404 18.13 17.20 -14.42
N PRO A 405 18.94 16.64 -15.33
CA PRO A 405 19.18 17.21 -16.66
C PRO A 405 17.96 17.16 -17.61
N SER A 406 16.80 16.62 -17.17
CA SER A 406 15.57 16.46 -17.97
C SER A 406 14.48 17.51 -17.72
N ARG A 407 14.83 18.71 -17.22
CA ARG A 407 13.84 19.80 -17.01
C ARG A 407 13.15 20.18 -18.32
N PRO A 408 11.80 20.20 -18.38
CA PRO A 408 11.08 20.58 -19.57
C PRO A 408 11.31 22.07 -19.86
N ARG A 409 11.68 22.38 -21.09
CA ARG A 409 11.88 23.75 -21.55
C ARG A 409 10.60 24.34 -22.10
N THR A 410 9.75 23.54 -22.72
CA THR A 410 8.50 24.00 -23.36
C THR A 410 7.27 23.37 -22.72
N TRP A 411 6.10 23.95 -22.99
CA TRP A 411 4.81 23.40 -22.55
C TRP A 411 4.53 22.00 -23.14
N GLU A 412 5.01 21.73 -24.35
CA GLU A 412 4.87 20.42 -24.99
C GLU A 412 5.74 19.35 -24.30
N GLU A 413 7.01 19.68 -24.01
CA GLU A 413 7.90 18.79 -23.26
C GLU A 413 7.35 18.50 -21.86
N LEU A 414 6.79 19.52 -21.20
CA LEU A 414 6.13 19.42 -19.90
C LEU A 414 5.01 18.37 -19.94
N LEU A 415 4.18 18.35 -20.98
CA LEU A 415 3.06 17.42 -21.06
C LEU A 415 3.38 16.10 -21.77
N SER A 416 4.64 15.89 -22.17
CA SER A 416 5.04 14.69 -22.90
C SER A 416 4.83 13.41 -22.05
N PRO A 417 4.11 12.39 -22.57
CA PRO A 417 3.86 11.14 -21.84
C PRO A 417 5.13 10.46 -21.37
N ARG A 418 6.17 10.43 -22.22
CA ARG A 418 7.47 9.82 -21.88
C ARG A 418 8.08 10.43 -20.62
N ARG A 419 8.05 11.75 -20.48
CA ARG A 419 8.56 12.45 -19.30
C ARG A 419 7.69 12.16 -18.09
N LEU A 420 6.38 12.35 -18.21
CA LEU A 420 5.43 12.18 -17.11
C LEU A 420 5.44 10.77 -16.53
N LEU A 421 5.49 9.75 -17.39
CA LEU A 421 5.50 8.34 -17.01
C LEU A 421 6.88 7.86 -16.49
N SER A 422 7.92 8.68 -16.64
CA SER A 422 9.25 8.40 -16.06
C SER A 422 9.38 8.85 -14.60
N TYR A 423 8.42 9.61 -14.07
CA TYR A 423 8.41 10.01 -12.66
C TYR A 423 7.79 8.94 -11.76
N GLY A 424 8.38 8.82 -10.57
CA GLY A 424 7.92 7.89 -9.55
C GLY A 424 8.75 6.60 -9.54
N VAL A 425 8.09 5.45 -9.42
CA VAL A 425 8.79 4.16 -9.40
C VAL A 425 9.53 3.89 -10.73
N PRO A 426 10.78 3.38 -10.70
CA PRO A 426 11.60 3.18 -11.90
C PRO A 426 10.96 2.29 -12.98
N PHE A 427 10.08 1.38 -12.57
CA PHE A 427 9.40 0.46 -13.48
C PHE A 427 8.69 1.17 -14.65
N PHE A 428 7.93 2.24 -14.38
CA PHE A 428 7.10 2.86 -15.43
C PHE A 428 7.96 3.50 -16.52
N GLY A 429 9.02 4.22 -16.16
CA GLY A 429 9.93 4.82 -17.14
C GLY A 429 10.64 3.77 -18.00
N VAL A 430 11.05 2.64 -17.40
CA VAL A 430 11.65 1.53 -18.13
C VAL A 430 10.63 0.85 -19.05
N TYR A 431 9.39 0.66 -18.58
CA TYR A 431 8.31 0.08 -19.38
C TYR A 431 8.03 0.91 -20.64
N VAL A 432 7.91 2.23 -20.51
CA VAL A 432 7.71 3.14 -21.65
C VAL A 432 8.82 2.97 -22.67
N LYS A 433 10.08 3.03 -22.22
CA LYS A 433 11.25 2.93 -23.10
C LYS A 433 11.26 1.62 -23.90
N GLU A 434 10.98 0.50 -23.25
CA GLU A 434 10.95 -0.82 -23.88
C GLU A 434 9.74 -0.99 -24.81
N ALA A 435 8.58 -0.44 -24.45
CA ALA A 435 7.39 -0.48 -25.30
C ALA A 435 7.55 0.39 -26.56
N GLU A 436 8.15 1.57 -26.44
CA GLU A 436 8.51 2.45 -27.57
C GLU A 436 9.50 1.76 -28.51
N ALA A 437 10.55 1.12 -27.97
CA ALA A 437 11.54 0.39 -28.75
C ALA A 437 10.94 -0.78 -29.56
N ARG A 438 9.75 -1.26 -29.15
CA ARG A 438 8.98 -2.31 -29.83
C ARG A 438 7.90 -1.77 -30.77
N GLY A 439 7.81 -0.44 -30.93
CA GLY A 439 6.87 0.20 -31.85
C GLY A 439 5.45 0.37 -31.31
N MET A 440 5.24 0.23 -29.99
CA MET A 440 3.92 0.43 -29.39
C MET A 440 3.50 1.91 -29.44
N SER A 441 2.23 2.18 -29.77
CA SER A 441 1.72 3.55 -29.79
C SER A 441 1.65 4.14 -28.39
N ILE A 442 1.84 5.46 -28.26
CA ILE A 442 1.76 6.18 -26.98
C ILE A 442 0.44 5.90 -26.25
N SER A 443 -0.69 5.87 -26.98
CA SER A 443 -2.01 5.58 -26.41
C SER A 443 -2.09 4.17 -25.80
N ALA A 444 -1.53 3.17 -26.48
CA ALA A 444 -1.46 1.80 -25.96
C ALA A 444 -0.53 1.71 -24.74
N ILE A 445 0.61 2.41 -24.75
CA ILE A 445 1.53 2.49 -23.60
C ILE A 445 0.84 3.10 -22.38
N VAL A 446 0.17 4.25 -22.56
CA VAL A 446 -0.56 4.94 -21.48
C VAL A 446 -1.67 4.06 -20.93
N THR A 447 -2.44 3.41 -21.79
CA THR A 447 -3.50 2.46 -21.39
C THR A 447 -2.91 1.32 -20.57
N ASN A 448 -1.84 0.68 -21.05
CA ASN A 448 -1.19 -0.43 -20.35
C ASN A 448 -0.67 -0.01 -18.98
N ILE A 449 0.04 1.14 -18.89
CA ILE A 449 0.54 1.64 -17.61
C ILE A 449 -0.59 1.96 -16.64
N ARG A 450 -1.67 2.57 -17.13
CA ARG A 450 -2.86 2.85 -16.33
C ARG A 450 -3.44 1.57 -15.74
N GLU A 451 -3.69 0.55 -16.56
CA GLU A 451 -4.25 -0.72 -16.08
C GLU A 451 -3.31 -1.44 -15.11
N ILE A 452 -1.99 -1.41 -15.36
CA ILE A 452 -0.98 -1.95 -14.43
C ILE A 452 -1.03 -1.22 -13.09
N ALA A 453 -1.08 0.11 -13.12
CA ALA A 453 -1.13 0.94 -11.92
C ALA A 453 -2.43 0.72 -11.13
N ILE A 454 -3.59 0.66 -11.80
CA ILE A 454 -4.88 0.33 -11.16
C ILE A 454 -4.81 -1.04 -10.51
N ALA A 455 -4.38 -2.08 -11.24
CA ALA A 455 -4.28 -3.43 -10.72
C ALA A 455 -3.35 -3.50 -9.49
N LYS A 456 -2.24 -2.76 -9.50
CA LYS A 456 -1.29 -2.70 -8.39
C LYS A 456 -1.77 -1.87 -7.20
N LEU A 457 -2.53 -0.80 -7.44
CA LEU A 457 -3.16 -0.03 -6.38
C LEU A 457 -4.34 -0.79 -5.74
N LEU A 458 -5.02 -1.67 -6.46
CA LEU A 458 -6.17 -2.42 -5.93
C LEU A 458 -5.82 -3.80 -5.37
N CYS A 459 -4.65 -4.35 -5.72
CA CYS A 459 -4.14 -5.65 -5.30
C CYS A 459 -4.97 -6.90 -5.69
N ILE A 460 -6.19 -6.77 -6.23
CA ILE A 460 -7.14 -7.84 -6.63
C ILE A 460 -8.05 -7.28 -7.77
N PRO A 461 -8.63 -8.12 -8.68
CA PRO A 461 -9.63 -7.66 -9.65
C PRO A 461 -10.81 -6.94 -8.99
N PRO A 462 -11.34 -5.87 -9.59
CA PRO A 462 -12.37 -5.05 -8.96
C PRO A 462 -13.63 -5.85 -8.68
N THR A 463 -13.89 -6.16 -7.41
CA THR A 463 -15.22 -6.49 -6.90
C THR A 463 -16.12 -5.25 -6.98
N SER A 464 -17.44 -5.43 -6.91
CA SER A 464 -18.39 -4.30 -6.90
C SER A 464 -18.19 -3.35 -5.72
N THR A 465 -17.63 -3.83 -4.61
CA THR A 465 -17.32 -3.03 -3.41
C THR A 465 -15.81 -2.96 -3.16
N LEU A 466 -15.29 -1.75 -2.95
CA LEU A 466 -13.88 -1.51 -2.62
C LEU A 466 -13.62 -1.73 -1.12
N SER A 467 -12.46 -2.30 -0.78
CA SER A 467 -12.00 -2.38 0.61
C SER A 467 -11.50 -1.03 1.13
N GLU A 468 -11.36 -0.90 2.45
CA GLU A 468 -10.76 0.28 3.10
C GLU A 468 -9.36 0.59 2.54
N GLY A 469 -8.46 -0.40 2.48
CA GLY A 469 -7.13 -0.24 1.90
C GLY A 469 -7.15 0.25 0.44
N GLN A 470 -8.07 -0.27 -0.39
CA GLN A 470 -8.22 0.15 -1.78
C GLN A 470 -8.69 1.60 -1.90
N MET A 471 -9.67 2.01 -1.10
CA MET A 471 -10.17 3.40 -1.09
C MET A 471 -9.05 4.37 -0.65
N PHE A 472 -8.30 4.03 0.40
CA PHE A 472 -7.19 4.84 0.86
C PHE A 472 -5.98 4.83 -0.07
N ALA A 473 -5.81 3.80 -0.90
CA ALA A 473 -4.82 3.81 -1.97
C ALA A 473 -5.15 4.83 -3.07
N MET A 474 -6.44 4.90 -3.45
CA MET A 474 -6.94 5.89 -4.42
C MET A 474 -6.84 7.31 -3.86
N LEU A 475 -7.31 7.53 -2.62
CA LEU A 475 -7.22 8.82 -1.94
C LEU A 475 -5.77 9.22 -1.68
N GLY A 476 -4.93 8.28 -1.26
CA GLY A 476 -3.50 8.49 -1.05
C GLY A 476 -2.79 8.92 -2.33
N SER A 477 -3.11 8.31 -3.47
CA SER A 477 -2.51 8.67 -4.76
C SER A 477 -3.05 10.00 -5.35
N THR A 478 -4.08 10.60 -4.75
CA THR A 478 -4.74 11.81 -5.26
C THR A 478 -4.74 12.97 -4.25
N ILE A 479 -5.45 12.88 -3.14
CA ILE A 479 -5.61 13.97 -2.16
C ILE A 479 -4.70 13.86 -0.92
N GLN A 480 -4.02 12.72 -0.75
CA GLN A 480 -3.09 12.43 0.35
C GLN A 480 -3.66 12.72 1.75
N PRO A 481 -4.67 11.97 2.23
CA PRO A 481 -5.08 12.07 3.62
C PRO A 481 -3.94 11.60 4.55
N GLN A 482 -3.66 12.35 5.62
CA GLN A 482 -2.57 12.06 6.55
C GLN A 482 -3.06 11.15 7.69
N ILE A 483 -2.76 9.86 7.62
CA ILE A 483 -3.28 8.85 8.56
C ILE A 483 -2.15 8.39 9.48
N TYR A 484 -1.90 9.11 10.58
CA TYR A 484 -0.73 8.85 11.43
C TYR A 484 -0.92 7.70 12.43
N GLU A 485 -2.16 7.41 12.82
CA GLU A 485 -2.46 6.48 13.93
C GLU A 485 -3.01 5.13 13.48
N ALA A 486 -3.23 4.93 12.18
CA ALA A 486 -3.77 3.68 11.65
C ALA A 486 -2.67 2.70 11.24
N ALA A 487 -1.93 2.12 12.20
CA ALA A 487 -0.79 1.25 11.89
C ALA A 487 -1.18 0.03 11.02
N ARG A 488 -2.36 -0.57 11.27
CA ARG A 488 -2.90 -1.69 10.46
C ARG A 488 -3.12 -1.27 9.00
N LEU A 489 -3.83 -0.16 8.79
CA LEU A 489 -4.12 0.36 7.46
C LEU A 489 -2.83 0.80 6.74
N ASN A 490 -1.94 1.51 7.41
CA ASN A 490 -0.65 1.89 6.82
C ASN A 490 0.19 0.66 6.42
N SER A 491 0.19 -0.39 7.24
CA SER A 491 0.85 -1.65 6.90
C SER A 491 0.25 -2.28 5.64
N GLU A 492 -1.08 -2.36 5.56
CA GLU A 492 -1.81 -2.87 4.39
C GLU A 492 -1.52 -2.05 3.13
N LEU A 493 -1.53 -0.72 3.24
CA LEU A 493 -1.23 0.19 2.13
C LEU A 493 0.18 -0.01 1.59
N ILE A 494 1.17 -0.23 2.47
CA ILE A 494 2.55 -0.51 2.08
C ILE A 494 2.63 -1.88 1.41
N SER A 495 1.99 -2.90 1.97
CA SER A 495 2.13 -4.28 1.50
C SER A 495 1.39 -4.60 0.23
N SER A 496 0.22 -3.98 0.05
CA SER A 496 -0.74 -4.40 -0.95
C SER A 496 -1.04 -3.29 -1.95
N HIS A 497 -0.82 -2.01 -1.61
CA HIS A 497 -1.36 -0.89 -2.39
C HIS A 497 -0.33 0.18 -2.80
N LEU A 498 0.95 -0.20 -2.96
CA LEU A 498 2.04 0.67 -3.43
C LEU A 498 2.38 1.89 -2.56
N ALA A 499 1.87 2.00 -1.33
CA ALA A 499 2.29 3.07 -0.44
C ALA A 499 3.77 2.91 -0.07
N HIS A 500 4.46 4.03 0.07
CA HIS A 500 5.82 4.06 0.62
C HIS A 500 5.75 4.07 2.14
N CYS A 501 6.60 3.26 2.77
CA CYS A 501 6.83 3.33 4.20
C CYS A 501 7.67 4.57 4.50
N LEU A 502 7.08 5.60 5.12
CA LEU A 502 7.78 6.84 5.47
C LEU A 502 8.46 6.75 6.83
N TYR A 503 7.82 6.07 7.79
CA TYR A 503 8.33 5.97 9.14
C TYR A 503 7.77 4.76 9.87
N ILE A 504 8.62 4.12 10.68
CA ILE A 504 8.18 3.15 11.67
C ILE A 504 8.86 3.50 13.00
N SER A 505 8.08 3.52 14.09
CA SER A 505 8.63 3.77 15.43
C SER A 505 9.58 2.65 15.88
N PRO A 506 10.53 2.91 16.78
CA PRO A 506 11.35 1.86 17.39
C PRO A 506 10.52 0.70 17.99
N SER A 507 9.36 1.01 18.57
CA SER A 507 8.44 0.00 19.11
C SER A 507 7.68 -0.84 18.08
N GLY A 508 7.75 -0.47 16.79
CA GLY A 508 6.93 -1.08 15.73
C GLY A 508 5.44 -0.73 15.75
N LYS A 509 4.95 -0.06 16.81
CA LYS A 509 3.51 0.23 17.01
C LYS A 509 2.97 1.37 16.13
N ARG A 510 3.83 2.30 15.72
CA ARG A 510 3.49 3.36 14.76
C ARG A 510 4.14 3.08 13.42
N ILE A 511 3.33 3.04 12.37
CA ILE A 511 3.73 2.88 10.98
C ILE A 511 3.03 4.00 10.20
N ILE A 512 3.83 4.80 9.48
CA ILE A 512 3.33 5.89 8.64
C ILE A 512 3.67 5.51 7.20
N SER A 513 2.63 5.45 6.37
CA SER A 513 2.74 5.29 4.93
C SER A 513 2.36 6.57 4.20
N GLY A 514 2.77 6.69 2.95
CA GLY A 514 2.33 7.78 2.09
C GLY A 514 2.59 7.48 0.63
N TYR A 515 2.06 8.31 -0.24
CA TYR A 515 2.25 8.19 -1.69
C TYR A 515 3.08 9.38 -2.16
N PRO A 516 4.41 9.24 -2.30
CA PRO A 516 5.22 10.28 -2.92
C PRO A 516 4.69 10.65 -4.31
N SER A 517 5.14 11.79 -4.86
CA SER A 517 4.71 12.24 -6.17
C SER A 517 5.02 11.20 -7.26
N GLN A 518 3.95 10.56 -7.74
CA GLN A 518 4.00 9.45 -8.70
C GLN A 518 2.89 9.63 -9.74
N PHE A 519 3.23 10.32 -10.83
CA PHE A 519 2.29 10.62 -11.90
C PHE A 519 1.52 9.40 -12.44
N PRO A 520 2.15 8.23 -12.69
CA PRO A 520 1.40 7.06 -13.16
C PRO A 520 0.32 6.58 -12.19
N LEU A 521 0.57 6.68 -10.87
CA LEU A 521 -0.38 6.26 -9.85
C LEU A 521 -1.51 7.26 -9.69
N SER A 522 -1.21 8.56 -9.69
CA SER A 522 -2.23 9.61 -9.61
C SER A 522 -3.12 9.63 -10.85
N MET A 523 -2.54 9.50 -12.05
CA MET A 523 -3.29 9.35 -13.32
C MET A 523 -4.25 8.15 -13.25
N ALA A 524 -3.75 6.98 -12.82
CA ALA A 524 -4.55 5.77 -12.68
C ALA A 524 -5.69 5.93 -11.67
N ALA A 525 -5.40 6.49 -10.50
CA ALA A 525 -6.39 6.74 -9.46
C ALA A 525 -7.44 7.77 -9.91
N ASN A 526 -7.03 8.85 -10.58
CA ASN A 526 -7.96 9.83 -11.13
C ASN A 526 -8.90 9.22 -12.17
N TYR A 527 -8.37 8.47 -13.12
CA TYR A 527 -9.20 7.76 -14.11
C TYR A 527 -10.19 6.81 -13.42
N PHE A 528 -9.72 6.03 -12.44
CA PHE A 528 -10.54 5.06 -11.74
C PHE A 528 -11.67 5.72 -10.94
N LEU A 529 -11.37 6.82 -10.23
CA LEU A 529 -12.36 7.58 -9.45
C LEU A 529 -13.34 8.36 -10.34
N ALA A 530 -12.87 8.91 -11.46
CA ALA A 530 -13.69 9.75 -12.34
C ALA A 530 -14.70 8.95 -13.18
N THR A 531 -14.41 7.68 -13.47
CA THR A 531 -15.24 6.83 -14.34
C THR A 531 -16.52 6.31 -13.68
N ASP A 532 -16.60 6.34 -12.35
CA ASP A 532 -17.80 5.97 -11.60
C ASP A 532 -17.92 6.79 -10.32
N ASN A 533 -18.95 7.64 -10.26
CA ASN A 533 -19.21 8.53 -9.14
C ASN A 533 -19.37 7.78 -7.80
N ASN A 534 -19.88 6.54 -7.82
CA ASN A 534 -20.07 5.73 -6.61
C ASN A 534 -18.73 5.40 -5.93
N ARG A 535 -17.63 5.32 -6.69
CA ARG A 535 -16.30 5.06 -6.15
C ARG A 535 -15.81 6.22 -5.29
N LEU A 536 -15.95 7.45 -5.79
CA LEU A 536 -15.57 8.64 -5.02
C LEU A 536 -16.47 8.82 -3.79
N ILE A 537 -17.78 8.58 -3.92
CA ILE A 537 -18.73 8.60 -2.78
C ILE A 537 -18.30 7.59 -1.71
N SER A 538 -17.96 6.36 -2.10
CA SER A 538 -17.48 5.33 -1.18
C SER A 538 -16.18 5.76 -0.47
N CYS A 539 -15.25 6.38 -1.21
CA CYS A 539 -14.02 6.91 -0.64
C CYS A 539 -14.29 8.04 0.37
N ILE A 540 -15.23 8.94 0.09
CA ILE A 540 -15.62 10.01 1.02
C ILE A 540 -16.18 9.39 2.31
N LYS A 541 -17.08 8.41 2.20
CA LYS A 541 -17.66 7.71 3.36
C LYS A 541 -16.59 7.00 4.20
N ALA A 542 -15.64 6.32 3.56
CA ALA A 542 -14.52 5.69 4.27
C ALA A 542 -13.65 6.73 4.99
N LEU A 543 -13.42 7.88 4.37
CA LEU A 543 -12.71 9.00 5.00
C LEU A 543 -13.46 9.54 6.22
N THR A 544 -14.79 9.69 6.13
CA THR A 544 -15.66 10.08 7.25
C THR A 544 -15.50 9.13 8.44
N VAL A 545 -15.50 7.82 8.21
CA VAL A 545 -15.30 6.81 9.26
C VAL A 545 -13.94 6.97 9.95
N ILE A 546 -12.86 7.19 9.19
CA ILE A 546 -11.51 7.40 9.75
C ILE A 546 -11.43 8.69 10.58
N LEU A 547 -12.12 9.76 10.17
CA LEU A 547 -12.22 10.99 10.97
C LEU A 547 -12.99 10.75 12.27
N GLN A 548 -14.13 10.04 12.22
CA GLN A 548 -14.93 9.70 13.41
C GLN A 548 -14.15 8.85 14.43
N GLN A 549 -13.20 8.04 13.95
CA GLN A 549 -12.32 7.24 14.80
C GLN A 549 -11.16 8.05 15.41
N GLY A 550 -11.00 9.34 15.06
CA GLY A 550 -9.91 10.19 15.54
C GLY A 550 -8.54 9.90 14.90
N LEU A 551 -8.49 9.03 13.88
CA LEU A 551 -7.24 8.66 13.19
C LEU A 551 -6.72 9.78 12.26
N ILE A 552 -7.61 10.72 11.94
CA ILE A 552 -7.31 12.04 11.37
C ILE A 552 -8.02 13.07 12.24
N SER A 553 -7.34 14.17 12.55
CA SER A 553 -7.96 15.30 13.26
C SER A 553 -9.20 15.79 12.51
N SER A 554 -10.36 15.86 13.17
CA SER A 554 -11.60 16.37 12.57
C SER A 554 -11.52 17.86 12.20
N GLY A 555 -10.60 18.61 12.81
CA GLY A 555 -10.24 19.96 12.36
C GLY A 555 -9.77 20.02 10.89
N ASN A 556 -9.35 18.89 10.31
CA ASN A 556 -8.93 18.79 8.91
C ASN A 556 -10.09 18.47 7.94
N ALA A 557 -11.32 18.27 8.43
CA ALA A 557 -12.47 17.88 7.59
C ALA A 557 -12.71 18.89 6.47
N GLY A 558 -12.64 20.19 6.78
CA GLY A 558 -12.78 21.26 5.80
C GLY A 558 -11.71 21.19 4.71
N GLU A 559 -10.45 21.02 5.09
CA GLU A 559 -9.34 20.92 4.13
C GLU A 559 -9.44 19.67 3.25
N LEU A 560 -9.86 18.54 3.81
CA LEU A 560 -10.06 17.31 3.03
C LEU A 560 -11.21 17.45 2.04
N ALA A 561 -12.33 18.05 2.47
CA ALA A 561 -13.47 18.34 1.61
C ALA A 561 -13.07 19.24 0.43
N THR A 562 -12.28 20.30 0.65
CA THR A 562 -11.82 21.15 -0.45
C THR A 562 -10.93 20.41 -1.43
N ARG A 563 -10.01 19.54 -0.99
CA ARG A 563 -9.19 18.74 -1.91
C ARG A 563 -10.07 17.83 -2.79
N ILE A 564 -11.11 17.22 -2.22
CA ILE A 564 -12.05 16.36 -2.96
C ILE A 564 -12.84 17.18 -3.99
N ILE A 565 -13.35 18.34 -3.60
CA ILE A 565 -14.08 19.26 -4.50
C ILE A 565 -13.19 19.71 -5.67
N LEU A 566 -11.96 20.15 -5.36
CA LEU A 566 -11.00 20.59 -6.37
C LEU A 566 -10.60 19.45 -7.31
N LEU A 567 -10.39 18.24 -6.77
CA LEU A 567 -10.10 17.05 -7.56
C LEU A 567 -11.25 16.73 -8.51
N ARG A 568 -12.49 16.80 -8.03
CA ARG A 568 -13.69 16.55 -8.84
C ARG A 568 -13.85 17.59 -9.94
N ALA A 569 -13.61 18.88 -9.66
CA ALA A 569 -13.62 19.93 -10.66
C ALA A 569 -12.54 19.69 -11.74
N MET A 570 -11.34 19.23 -11.34
CA MET A 570 -10.31 18.82 -12.30
C MET A 570 -10.74 17.62 -13.15
N HIS A 571 -11.38 16.59 -12.57
CA HIS A 571 -11.87 15.45 -13.34
C HIS A 571 -12.86 15.89 -14.44
N LYS A 572 -13.83 16.74 -14.09
CA LYS A 572 -14.78 17.31 -15.08
C LYS A 572 -14.02 18.13 -16.14
N ALA A 573 -13.11 19.00 -15.74
CA ALA A 573 -12.35 19.84 -16.67
C ALA A 573 -11.47 19.02 -17.62
N MET A 574 -10.84 17.95 -17.13
CA MET A 574 -10.03 17.04 -17.95
C MET A 574 -10.89 16.25 -18.94
N SER A 575 -12.14 15.91 -18.58
CA SER A 575 -13.05 15.16 -19.46
C SER A 575 -13.52 15.96 -20.67
N ILE A 576 -13.59 17.28 -20.57
CA ILE A 576 -13.95 18.19 -21.67
C ILE A 576 -12.72 18.71 -22.43
N SER A 577 -11.51 18.45 -21.93
CA SER A 577 -10.26 18.87 -22.57
C SER A 577 -9.98 18.06 -23.84
N THR A 578 -9.53 18.74 -24.89
CA THR A 578 -9.20 18.13 -26.19
C THR A 578 -7.82 17.48 -26.23
N GLN A 579 -7.03 17.53 -25.14
CA GLN A 579 -5.71 16.90 -25.04
C GLN A 579 -5.84 15.43 -24.63
N THR A 580 -5.79 14.52 -25.62
CA THR A 580 -6.24 13.12 -25.51
C THR A 580 -5.15 12.08 -25.22
N HIS A 581 -3.87 12.45 -25.17
CA HIS A 581 -2.80 11.45 -25.03
C HIS A 581 -2.74 10.80 -23.64
N ILE A 582 -3.19 11.48 -22.59
CA ILE A 582 -3.20 10.97 -21.20
C ILE A 582 -4.54 11.31 -20.52
N PRO A 583 -5.55 10.45 -20.63
CA PRO A 583 -6.84 10.66 -19.95
C PRO A 583 -6.65 10.84 -18.45
N TYR A 584 -7.24 11.90 -17.89
CA TYR A 584 -7.14 12.28 -16.47
C TYR A 584 -5.72 12.51 -15.92
N GLY A 585 -4.78 12.82 -16.81
CA GLY A 585 -3.41 13.24 -16.51
C GLY A 585 -2.96 14.45 -17.33
N CYS A 586 -3.90 15.23 -17.86
CA CYS A 586 -3.64 16.33 -18.80
C CYS A 586 -3.76 17.72 -18.14
N SER A 587 -3.28 18.74 -18.85
CA SER A 587 -3.50 20.14 -18.48
C SER A 587 -4.88 20.61 -18.94
N VAL A 588 -5.45 21.57 -18.21
CA VAL A 588 -6.70 22.25 -18.57
C VAL A 588 -6.52 23.77 -18.51
N LYS A 589 -7.41 24.52 -19.18
CA LYS A 589 -7.45 25.97 -18.99
C LYS A 589 -8.08 26.29 -17.64
N LEU A 590 -7.68 27.41 -17.05
CA LEU A 590 -8.25 27.88 -15.78
C LEU A 590 -9.75 28.14 -15.92
N VAL A 591 -10.19 28.74 -17.04
CA VAL A 591 -11.61 29.02 -17.30
C VAL A 591 -12.46 27.75 -17.34
N ASP A 592 -11.97 26.67 -17.98
CA ASP A 592 -12.69 25.39 -18.04
C ASP A 592 -12.83 24.75 -16.65
N PHE A 593 -11.79 24.88 -15.83
CA PHE A 593 -11.81 24.44 -14.43
C PHE A 593 -12.82 25.24 -13.59
N LEU A 594 -12.84 26.57 -13.74
CA LEU A 594 -13.78 27.43 -13.03
C LEU A 594 -15.22 27.21 -13.48
N TYR A 595 -15.45 27.00 -14.78
CA TYR A 595 -16.75 26.58 -15.32
C TYR A 595 -17.20 25.27 -14.67
N CYS A 596 -16.33 24.25 -14.63
CA CYS A 596 -16.66 22.97 -13.99
C CYS A 596 -16.93 23.10 -12.48
N LEU A 597 -16.29 24.05 -11.80
CA LEU A 597 -16.45 24.26 -10.36
C LEU A 597 -17.71 25.07 -10.03
N THR A 598 -18.06 26.06 -10.85
CA THR A 598 -19.11 27.06 -10.56
C THR A 598 -20.38 26.90 -11.38
N GLY A 599 -20.32 26.21 -12.53
CA GLY A 599 -21.38 26.19 -13.53
C GLY A 599 -21.53 27.50 -14.32
N LEU A 600 -20.59 28.45 -14.17
CA LEU A 600 -20.67 29.77 -14.79
C LEU A 600 -19.74 29.90 -15.99
N GLU A 601 -20.28 30.42 -17.09
CA GLU A 601 -19.53 30.83 -18.28
C GLU A 601 -18.58 32.00 -17.98
N GLU A 602 -17.56 32.20 -18.83
CA GLU A 602 -16.49 33.18 -18.65
C GLU A 602 -17.02 34.60 -18.37
N GLU A 603 -18.08 35.02 -19.08
CA GLU A 603 -18.66 36.36 -18.94
C GLU A 603 -19.34 36.57 -17.58
N ASN A 604 -19.83 35.48 -16.97
CA ASN A 604 -20.57 35.48 -15.72
C ASN A 604 -19.70 35.22 -14.49
N LEU A 605 -18.42 34.84 -14.67
CA LEU A 605 -17.49 34.63 -13.58
C LEU A 605 -17.14 35.96 -12.90
N ASP A 606 -17.80 36.27 -11.78
CA ASP A 606 -17.38 37.37 -10.91
C ASP A 606 -16.18 36.95 -10.06
N LEU A 607 -15.01 37.53 -10.35
CA LEU A 607 -13.77 37.28 -9.60
C LEU A 607 -13.51 38.38 -8.57
N GLY A 608 -14.56 39.07 -8.10
CA GLY A 608 -14.45 40.16 -7.15
C GLY A 608 -13.74 41.38 -7.74
N ASN A 609 -13.03 42.12 -6.89
CA ASN A 609 -12.44 43.43 -7.23
C ASN A 609 -11.09 43.36 -7.95
N ILE A 610 -10.91 42.37 -8.85
CA ILE A 610 -9.75 42.30 -9.75
C ILE A 610 -9.89 43.33 -10.88
N ALA A 611 -8.80 43.96 -11.29
CA ALA A 611 -8.83 44.90 -12.41
C ALA A 611 -9.26 44.17 -13.71
N PRO A 612 -10.13 44.78 -14.56
CA PRO A 612 -10.68 44.10 -15.74
C PRO A 612 -9.63 43.52 -16.70
N GLN A 613 -8.50 44.20 -16.89
CA GLN A 613 -7.40 43.71 -17.73
C GLN A 613 -6.71 42.49 -17.11
N GLN A 614 -6.56 42.47 -15.79
CA GLN A 614 -5.97 41.37 -15.05
C GLN A 614 -6.89 40.15 -15.02
N LYS A 615 -8.22 40.37 -14.85
CA LYS A 615 -9.25 39.34 -15.01
C LYS A 615 -9.17 38.66 -16.38
N LYS A 616 -9.16 39.47 -17.45
CA LYS A 616 -9.05 38.98 -18.82
C LYS A 616 -7.76 38.18 -19.04
N ARG A 617 -6.63 38.68 -18.54
CA ARG A 617 -5.34 37.98 -18.63
C ARG A 617 -5.38 36.64 -17.89
N LEU A 618 -5.93 36.61 -16.68
CA LEU A 618 -6.02 35.41 -15.85
C LEU A 618 -6.87 34.32 -16.50
N LEU A 619 -8.07 34.68 -17.00
CA LEU A 619 -8.99 33.72 -17.63
C LEU A 619 -8.52 33.25 -19.01
N ALA A 620 -8.03 34.18 -19.85
CA ALA A 620 -7.63 33.85 -21.22
C ALA A 620 -6.30 33.11 -21.31
N LYS A 621 -5.34 33.41 -20.42
CA LYS A 621 -3.97 32.83 -20.46
C LYS A 621 -3.69 31.82 -19.36
N GLY A 622 -4.56 31.72 -18.36
CA GLY A 622 -4.37 30.82 -17.22
C GLY A 622 -4.45 29.36 -17.63
N ARG A 623 -3.37 28.61 -17.42
CA ARG A 623 -3.33 27.17 -17.54
C ARG A 623 -3.00 26.53 -16.21
N ILE A 624 -3.64 25.41 -15.93
CA ILE A 624 -3.37 24.62 -14.74
C ILE A 624 -2.98 23.20 -15.15
N PHE A 625 -2.06 22.63 -14.38
CA PHE A 625 -1.64 21.26 -14.55
C PHE A 625 -1.28 20.67 -13.19
N TRP A 626 -2.20 19.87 -12.66
CA TRP A 626 -1.97 19.04 -11.49
C TRP A 626 -2.90 17.83 -11.50
N ASN A 627 -2.49 16.78 -10.79
CA ASN A 627 -3.26 15.52 -10.71
C ASN A 627 -3.21 14.87 -9.31
N HIS A 628 -2.42 15.41 -8.39
CA HIS A 628 -2.41 15.01 -6.98
C HIS A 628 -1.95 16.15 -6.08
N PHE A 629 -2.33 16.07 -4.81
CA PHE A 629 -1.87 16.93 -3.74
C PHE A 629 -0.61 16.36 -3.10
N VAL A 630 0.28 17.24 -2.65
CA VAL A 630 1.43 16.91 -1.78
C VAL A 630 1.48 17.91 -0.64
N GLN A 631 1.82 17.46 0.57
CA GLN A 631 2.05 18.35 1.70
C GLN A 631 3.50 18.86 1.72
N ILE A 632 3.68 20.16 1.95
CA ILE A 632 5.00 20.80 2.10
C ILE A 632 5.21 21.34 3.52
N THR A 633 6.48 21.55 3.88
CA THR A 633 6.89 22.06 5.20
C THR A 633 7.39 23.51 5.17
N TYR A 634 7.33 24.16 4.00
CA TYR A 634 7.81 25.52 3.76
C TYR A 634 6.74 26.35 3.03
N THR A 635 6.99 27.65 2.89
CA THR A 635 6.14 28.56 2.12
C THR A 635 6.77 28.73 0.73
N PRO A 636 6.05 28.44 -0.37
CA PRO A 636 6.65 28.36 -1.70
C PRO A 636 6.88 29.74 -2.32
N ASN A 637 7.93 29.84 -3.13
CA ASN A 637 8.20 30.96 -4.03
C ASN A 637 7.90 30.58 -5.50
N ALA A 638 8.05 31.53 -6.44
CA ALA A 638 7.82 31.30 -7.87
C ALA A 638 8.62 30.13 -8.47
N GLY A 639 9.85 29.89 -8.01
CA GLY A 639 10.66 28.74 -8.42
C GLY A 639 10.08 27.42 -7.95
N ASP A 640 9.58 27.36 -6.71
CA ASP A 640 8.92 26.17 -6.19
C ASP A 640 7.63 25.86 -6.97
N PHE A 641 6.82 26.88 -7.27
CA PHE A 641 5.62 26.72 -8.10
C PHE A 641 5.90 26.20 -9.52
N LEU A 642 7.05 26.59 -10.09
CA LEU A 642 7.50 26.07 -11.38
C LEU A 642 7.86 24.57 -11.28
N GLU A 643 8.53 24.16 -10.19
CA GLU A 643 8.81 22.74 -9.92
C GLU A 643 7.52 21.94 -9.63
N PHE A 644 6.56 22.54 -8.93
CA PHE A 644 5.24 21.94 -8.71
C PHE A 644 4.51 21.71 -10.02
N LEU A 645 4.57 22.69 -10.93
CA LEU A 645 4.02 22.57 -12.28
C LEU A 645 4.72 21.44 -13.06
N TYR A 646 6.06 21.34 -12.97
CA TYR A 646 6.81 20.24 -13.62
C TYR A 646 6.34 18.86 -13.17
N ARG A 647 5.95 18.72 -11.91
CA ARG A 647 5.52 17.46 -11.30
C ARG A 647 4.00 17.23 -11.36
N GLY A 648 3.22 18.24 -11.73
CA GLY A 648 1.77 18.19 -11.72
C GLY A 648 1.18 18.16 -10.30
N LEU A 649 1.69 19.03 -9.41
CA LEU A 649 1.31 19.08 -8.00
C LEU A 649 0.32 20.21 -7.70
N ALA A 650 -0.72 19.87 -6.95
CA ALA A 650 -1.34 20.79 -6.01
C ALA A 650 -0.71 20.58 -4.63
N ILE A 651 -0.87 21.55 -3.74
CA ILE A 651 -0.13 21.63 -2.49
C ILE A 651 -1.09 21.77 -1.33
N GLN A 652 -0.88 20.94 -0.31
CA GLN A 652 -1.32 21.23 1.04
C GLN A 652 -0.19 21.97 1.77
N CYS A 653 -0.49 23.11 2.35
CA CYS A 653 0.49 23.92 3.04
C CYS A 653 0.90 23.32 4.39
N LYS A 654 2.01 23.82 4.91
CA LYS A 654 2.47 23.50 6.26
C LYS A 654 1.43 23.94 7.31
N PRO A 655 1.40 23.31 8.51
CA PRO A 655 0.57 23.79 9.61
C PRO A 655 0.83 25.27 9.90
N ASN A 656 -0.23 26.03 10.20
CA ASN A 656 -0.20 27.47 10.47
C ASN A 656 0.35 28.33 9.31
N GLN A 657 0.31 27.84 8.07
CA GLN A 657 0.57 28.68 6.90
C GLN A 657 -0.39 29.88 6.92
N PRO A 658 0.13 31.12 6.81
CA PRO A 658 -0.75 32.28 6.75
C PRO A 658 -1.65 32.25 5.49
N ALA A 659 -2.90 32.67 5.69
CA ALA A 659 -3.95 32.87 4.69
C ALA A 659 -4.51 31.63 3.98
N PHE A 660 -3.66 30.72 3.52
CA PHE A 660 -4.06 29.65 2.61
C PHE A 660 -3.69 28.27 3.16
N ASP A 661 -4.65 27.34 3.07
CA ASP A 661 -4.46 25.95 3.45
C ASP A 661 -3.89 25.16 2.27
N GLN A 662 -4.30 25.51 1.05
CA GLN A 662 -3.92 24.82 -0.19
C GLN A 662 -3.51 25.79 -1.30
N LEU A 663 -2.66 25.30 -2.21
CA LEU A 663 -2.16 26.06 -3.35
C LEU A 663 -2.11 25.20 -4.61
N PHE A 664 -2.34 25.77 -5.79
CA PHE A 664 -1.92 25.16 -7.05
C PHE A 664 -1.38 26.21 -8.02
N THR A 665 -0.44 25.80 -8.88
CA THR A 665 0.20 26.70 -9.84
C THR A 665 -0.77 27.09 -10.96
N ILE A 666 -0.80 28.38 -11.29
CA ILE A 666 -1.39 28.90 -12.53
C ILE A 666 -0.22 29.38 -13.40
N TYR A 667 -0.08 28.80 -14.59
CA TYR A 667 0.89 29.29 -15.57
C TYR A 667 0.19 30.21 -16.56
N LEU A 668 0.69 31.43 -16.74
CA LEU A 668 0.15 32.41 -17.68
C LEU A 668 0.81 32.22 -19.04
N GLU A 669 0.10 31.57 -19.97
CA GLU A 669 0.59 31.22 -21.30
C GLU A 669 1.10 32.47 -22.07
N SER A 670 2.24 32.32 -22.74
CA SER A 670 2.80 33.37 -23.58
C SER A 670 2.09 33.40 -24.92
N ASP A 671 2.02 34.57 -25.55
CA ASP A 671 1.50 34.71 -26.92
C ASP A 671 2.45 34.08 -27.96
N GLN A 672 3.70 33.76 -27.55
CA GLN A 672 4.68 33.10 -28.41
C GLN A 672 4.59 31.57 -28.26
N PRO A 673 4.33 30.82 -29.36
CA PRO A 673 4.34 29.36 -29.33
C PRO A 673 5.74 28.85 -28.98
N ASN A 674 5.82 27.76 -28.23
CA ASN A 674 7.07 27.12 -27.78
C ASN A 674 7.99 28.02 -26.92
N SER A 675 7.43 29.05 -26.26
CA SER A 675 8.16 29.84 -25.28
C SER A 675 8.71 28.97 -24.14
N ALA A 676 9.90 29.35 -23.66
CA ALA A 676 10.55 28.65 -22.56
C ALA A 676 9.76 28.86 -21.26
N LEU A 677 9.49 27.77 -20.54
CA LEU A 677 8.89 27.80 -19.21
C LEU A 677 9.84 28.53 -18.25
N ASN A 678 9.32 29.57 -17.61
CA ASN A 678 10.11 30.38 -16.69
C ASN A 678 9.24 30.95 -15.57
N GLN A 679 9.89 31.46 -14.54
CA GLN A 679 9.25 31.93 -13.31
C GLN A 679 8.45 33.23 -13.50
N ASP A 680 8.72 34.02 -14.55
CA ASP A 680 8.02 35.30 -14.76
C ASP A 680 6.56 35.11 -15.17
N HIS A 681 6.20 33.92 -15.66
CA HIS A 681 4.84 33.55 -16.05
C HIS A 681 4.10 32.77 -14.95
N ILE A 682 4.73 32.55 -13.79
CA ILE A 682 4.14 31.84 -12.67
C ILE A 682 3.20 32.75 -11.89
N SER A 683 2.03 32.19 -11.60
CA SER A 683 1.05 32.67 -10.64
C SER A 683 0.50 31.47 -9.84
N PHE A 684 -0.47 31.70 -8.96
CA PHE A 684 -1.05 30.65 -8.13
C PHE A 684 -2.55 30.87 -7.88
N CYS A 685 -3.21 29.79 -7.48
CA CYS A 685 -4.50 29.84 -6.79
C CYS A 685 -4.29 29.50 -5.31
N GLY A 686 -4.70 30.38 -4.40
CA GLY A 686 -4.74 30.14 -2.97
C GLY A 686 -6.12 29.70 -2.51
N ILE A 687 -6.19 28.64 -1.72
CA ILE A 687 -7.45 28.09 -1.23
C ILE A 687 -7.47 28.13 0.29
N GLN A 688 -8.58 28.58 0.86
CA GLN A 688 -8.83 28.52 2.30
C GLN A 688 -10.15 27.78 2.57
N ALA A 689 -10.09 26.80 3.47
CA ALA A 689 -11.23 26.05 3.96
C ALA A 689 -11.66 26.60 5.32
N LYS A 690 -12.94 26.91 5.47
CA LYS A 690 -13.54 27.31 6.75
C LYS A 690 -14.75 26.42 7.04
N ASN A 691 -14.58 25.54 8.03
CA ASN A 691 -15.66 24.68 8.54
C ASN A 691 -16.28 25.20 9.85
N GLU A 692 -16.20 26.51 10.08
CA GLU A 692 -16.68 27.20 11.28
C GLU A 692 -17.34 28.53 10.89
N GLN A 693 -17.87 29.26 11.88
CA GLN A 693 -18.35 30.62 11.65
C GLN A 693 -17.17 31.54 11.31
N VAL A 694 -17.30 32.32 10.24
CA VAL A 694 -16.22 33.16 9.71
C VAL A 694 -16.54 34.64 9.93
N ASP A 695 -15.64 35.35 10.59
CA ASP A 695 -15.62 36.82 10.60
C ASP A 695 -14.84 37.31 9.37
N PHE A 696 -15.56 37.48 8.28
CA PHE A 696 -14.97 37.85 7.00
C PHE A 696 -14.25 39.20 7.03
N MET A 697 -14.68 40.15 7.87
CA MET A 697 -14.01 41.45 7.98
C MET A 697 -12.57 41.31 8.48
N LYS A 698 -12.29 40.29 9.31
CA LYS A 698 -10.94 39.98 9.79
C LYS A 698 -10.15 39.09 8.86
N GLU A 699 -10.81 38.21 8.11
CA GLU A 699 -10.14 37.24 7.23
C GLU A 699 -9.78 37.83 5.86
N ILE A 700 -10.67 38.62 5.25
CA ILE A 700 -10.48 39.18 3.90
C ILE A 700 -9.12 39.91 3.72
N PRO A 701 -8.64 40.75 4.66
CA PRO A 701 -7.35 41.44 4.51
C PRO A 701 -6.15 40.48 4.44
N LYS A 702 -6.30 39.24 4.95
CA LYS A 702 -5.25 38.22 4.98
C LYS A 702 -5.09 37.51 3.63
N TRP A 703 -6.08 37.59 2.74
CA TRP A 703 -6.08 36.89 1.45
C TRP A 703 -5.21 37.61 0.41
N THR A 704 -3.93 37.72 0.70
CA THR A 704 -2.92 38.33 -0.16
C THR A 704 -1.67 37.45 -0.21
N ASP A 705 -0.96 37.51 -1.33
CA ASP A 705 0.37 36.89 -1.48
C ASP A 705 1.34 37.42 -0.41
N GLN A 706 1.33 38.73 -0.14
CA GLN A 706 2.16 39.37 0.89
C GLN A 706 1.88 38.83 2.29
N TYR A 707 0.62 38.74 2.73
CA TYR A 707 0.28 38.18 4.04
C TYR A 707 0.61 36.68 4.12
N ALA A 708 0.42 35.94 3.00
CA ALA A 708 0.80 34.55 2.89
C ALA A 708 2.33 34.32 2.90
N GLY A 709 3.13 35.38 2.71
CA GLY A 709 4.58 35.27 2.53
C GLY A 709 4.97 34.59 1.22
N ILE A 710 4.08 34.59 0.23
CA ILE A 710 4.30 34.01 -1.09
C ILE A 710 4.88 35.07 -2.00
N THR A 711 6.01 34.77 -2.63
CA THR A 711 6.69 35.72 -3.55
C THR A 711 6.57 35.24 -4.99
N ILE A 712 5.82 35.98 -5.80
CA ILE A 712 5.70 35.83 -7.25
C ILE A 712 5.89 37.18 -7.95
N ASN A 713 5.90 37.19 -9.28
CA ASN A 713 5.94 38.44 -10.04
C ASN A 713 4.68 39.28 -9.73
N SER A 714 4.86 40.46 -9.14
CA SER A 714 3.77 41.34 -8.70
C SER A 714 2.84 41.81 -9.82
N LYS A 715 3.29 41.75 -11.09
CA LYS A 715 2.47 42.06 -12.26
C LYS A 715 1.51 40.93 -12.65
N ASN A 716 1.69 39.73 -12.13
CA ASN A 716 0.88 38.58 -12.47
C ASN A 716 -0.40 38.54 -11.62
N PRO A 717 -1.57 38.34 -12.25
CA PRO A 717 -2.79 38.14 -11.51
C PRO A 717 -2.80 36.75 -10.87
N TYR A 718 -3.28 36.66 -9.62
CA TYR A 718 -3.47 35.41 -8.89
C TYR A 718 -4.93 35.25 -8.46
N LEU A 719 -5.31 34.03 -8.12
CA LEU A 719 -6.68 33.68 -7.73
C LEU A 719 -6.73 33.26 -6.26
N VAL A 720 -7.81 33.62 -5.56
CA VAL A 720 -8.13 33.11 -4.24
C VAL A 720 -9.50 32.45 -4.27
N ILE A 721 -9.64 31.24 -3.72
CA ILE A 721 -10.91 30.54 -3.59
C ILE A 721 -11.16 30.22 -2.12
N ILE A 722 -12.30 30.64 -1.58
CA ILE A 722 -12.66 30.44 -0.19
C ILE A 722 -13.86 29.51 -0.12
N PHE A 723 -13.71 28.40 0.58
CA PHE A 723 -14.80 27.48 0.88
C PHE A 723 -15.26 27.71 2.30
N SER A 724 -16.43 28.31 2.47
CA SER A 724 -17.03 28.57 3.76
C SER A 724 -18.27 27.70 3.95
N PHE A 725 -18.10 26.55 4.60
CA PHE A 725 -19.11 25.49 4.61
C PHE A 725 -20.29 25.76 5.56
N LYS A 726 -20.10 26.57 6.62
CA LYS A 726 -21.13 26.86 7.63
C LYS A 726 -21.77 28.25 7.52
N THR A 727 -21.28 29.10 6.63
CA THR A 727 -21.82 30.47 6.48
C THR A 727 -22.89 30.53 5.42
N LYS A 728 -23.93 31.33 5.66
CA LYS A 728 -24.91 31.71 4.63
C LYS A 728 -24.40 32.95 3.88
N SER A 729 -24.79 33.07 2.60
CA SER A 729 -24.38 34.16 1.73
C SER A 729 -24.54 35.52 2.42
N THR A 730 -23.43 36.25 2.56
CA THR A 730 -23.38 37.59 3.13
C THR A 730 -22.71 38.51 2.11
N PRO A 731 -23.32 39.65 1.72
CA PRO A 731 -22.67 40.59 0.83
C PRO A 731 -21.40 41.13 1.48
N GLN A 732 -20.23 40.86 0.88
CA GLN A 732 -18.93 41.29 1.42
C GLN A 732 -18.28 42.28 0.47
N LYS A 733 -17.87 43.43 1.02
CA LYS A 733 -17.08 44.40 0.27
C LYS A 733 -15.61 44.02 0.39
N LEU A 734 -15.07 43.40 -0.64
CA LEU A 734 -13.66 43.02 -0.71
C LEU A 734 -12.77 44.25 -0.95
N PRO A 735 -11.54 44.32 -0.41
CA PRO A 735 -10.59 45.37 -0.74
C PRO A 735 -10.20 45.25 -2.21
N GLU A 736 -10.04 46.41 -2.87
CA GLU A 736 -9.53 46.50 -4.23
C GLU A 736 -8.05 46.13 -4.24
N ILE A 737 -7.74 45.04 -4.92
CA ILE A 737 -6.37 44.57 -5.15
C ILE A 737 -6.31 44.21 -6.63
N ASP A 738 -5.68 45.09 -7.42
CA ASP A 738 -5.75 45.08 -8.88
C ASP A 738 -5.44 43.72 -9.53
N ASN A 739 -4.51 42.97 -8.94
CA ASN A 739 -4.03 41.68 -9.45
C ASN A 739 -4.63 40.46 -8.72
N ARG A 740 -5.61 40.60 -7.84
CA ARG A 740 -6.21 39.48 -7.10
C ARG A 740 -7.65 39.21 -7.51
N GLY A 741 -7.88 38.07 -8.15
CA GLY A 741 -9.20 37.49 -8.31
C GLY A 741 -9.62 36.73 -7.05
N SER A 742 -10.90 36.73 -6.73
CA SER A 742 -11.46 36.03 -5.57
C SER A 742 -12.81 35.38 -5.86
N LEU A 743 -13.02 34.16 -5.37
CA LEU A 743 -14.29 33.44 -5.38
C LEU A 743 -14.59 32.94 -3.97
N ILE A 744 -15.86 33.04 -3.55
CA ILE A 744 -16.32 32.59 -2.23
C ILE A 744 -17.51 31.66 -2.41
N PHE A 745 -17.39 30.43 -1.93
CA PHE A 745 -18.47 29.45 -1.86
C PHE A 745 -19.07 29.45 -0.46
N HIS A 746 -20.38 29.65 -0.37
CA HIS A 746 -21.17 29.57 0.85
C HIS A 746 -21.95 28.25 0.86
N GLY A 747 -21.37 27.23 1.51
CA GLY A 747 -21.89 25.87 1.52
C GLY A 747 -21.66 25.11 0.21
N LEU A 748 -22.10 23.84 0.17
CA LEU A 748 -21.87 22.93 -0.96
C LEU A 748 -22.82 23.15 -2.15
N SER A 749 -23.98 23.78 -1.94
CA SER A 749 -25.00 23.95 -2.98
C SER A 749 -24.60 24.86 -4.14
N GLN A 750 -23.53 25.64 -3.97
CA GLN A 750 -22.99 26.54 -5.00
C GLN A 750 -21.91 25.87 -5.87
N ILE A 751 -21.61 24.59 -5.63
CA ILE A 751 -20.51 23.87 -6.26
C ILE A 751 -21.07 22.92 -7.32
N ASP A 752 -20.94 23.28 -8.60
CA ASP A 752 -21.54 22.54 -9.72
C ASP A 752 -20.87 21.18 -9.99
N CYS A 753 -19.61 21.01 -9.55
CA CYS A 753 -18.88 19.78 -9.84
C CYS A 753 -19.41 18.53 -9.10
N LEU A 754 -20.25 18.73 -8.07
CA LEU A 754 -20.75 17.70 -7.16
C LEU A 754 -22.08 17.11 -7.64
N THR A 755 -22.24 15.80 -7.50
CA THR A 755 -23.56 15.16 -7.59
C THR A 755 -24.24 15.20 -6.22
N ASP A 756 -25.56 14.96 -6.16
CA ASP A 756 -26.30 14.91 -4.90
C ASP A 756 -25.66 13.95 -3.89
N GLY A 757 -25.36 12.72 -4.31
CA GLY A 757 -24.70 11.74 -3.43
C GLY A 757 -23.27 12.11 -3.00
N MET A 758 -22.54 12.91 -3.78
CA MET A 758 -21.23 13.45 -3.34
C MET A 758 -21.42 14.57 -2.32
N SER A 759 -22.39 15.45 -2.55
CA SER A 759 -22.75 16.53 -1.63
C SER A 759 -23.19 15.97 -0.29
N GLU A 760 -24.06 14.96 -0.28
CA GLU A 760 -24.48 14.26 0.94
C GLU A 760 -23.30 13.64 1.69
N ALA A 761 -22.43 12.89 1.00
CA ALA A 761 -21.25 12.29 1.63
C ALA A 761 -20.26 13.34 2.19
N LEU A 762 -20.09 14.48 1.51
CA LEU A 762 -19.28 15.59 2.00
C LEU A 762 -19.93 16.31 3.19
N GLN A 763 -21.26 16.41 3.24
CA GLN A 763 -21.96 16.94 4.42
C GLN A 763 -21.69 16.06 5.65
N GLU A 764 -21.75 14.74 5.51
CA GLU A 764 -21.40 13.80 6.58
C GLU A 764 -19.94 13.97 7.03
N LEU A 765 -18.99 14.10 6.09
CA LEU A 765 -17.57 14.35 6.39
C LEU A 765 -17.37 15.66 7.16
N LEU A 766 -18.03 16.73 6.76
CA LEU A 766 -17.92 18.07 7.37
C LEU A 766 -18.62 18.16 8.73
N ALA A 767 -19.58 17.27 8.99
CA ALA A 767 -20.35 17.20 10.24
C ALA A 767 -19.68 16.37 11.33
N VAL A 768 -18.55 15.71 11.05
CA VAL A 768 -17.83 14.95 12.08
C VAL A 768 -17.42 15.88 13.22
N ASP A 769 -17.79 15.49 14.44
CA ASP A 769 -17.53 16.29 15.63
C ASP A 769 -16.03 16.52 15.88
N PRO A 770 -15.69 17.66 16.50
CA PRO A 770 -14.33 17.93 16.93
C PRO A 770 -13.80 16.79 17.83
N ASP A 771 -12.50 16.50 17.70
CA ASP A 771 -11.78 15.42 18.38
C ASP A 771 -12.06 15.40 19.90
N ILE A 772 -11.91 14.25 20.58
CA ILE A 772 -11.89 14.13 22.05
C ILE A 772 -11.06 15.24 22.71
N ARG A 773 -10.01 15.70 22.03
CA ARG A 773 -9.19 16.83 22.45
C ARG A 773 -9.97 18.11 22.67
N ASP A 774 -11.12 18.35 22.04
CA ASP A 774 -12.00 19.52 22.26
C ASP A 774 -13.00 19.34 23.41
N PHE A 775 -13.04 18.16 24.05
CA PHE A 775 -13.87 17.96 25.26
C PHE A 775 -13.47 18.85 26.44
N HIS A 776 -12.27 19.44 26.44
CA HIS A 776 -11.92 20.47 27.43
C HIS A 776 -12.82 21.72 27.34
N ASN A 777 -13.46 21.95 26.19
CA ASN A 777 -14.42 23.04 25.99
C ASN A 777 -15.86 22.64 26.39
N ASP A 778 -16.11 21.35 26.63
CA ASP A 778 -17.38 20.86 27.16
C ASP A 778 -17.39 21.04 28.68
N LYS A 779 -18.25 21.96 29.16
CA LYS A 779 -18.39 22.24 30.60
C LYS A 779 -18.77 21.01 31.42
N HIS A 780 -19.57 20.08 30.89
CA HIS A 780 -19.93 18.86 31.61
C HIS A 780 -18.74 17.91 31.71
N MET A 781 -17.98 17.74 30.64
CA MET A 781 -16.78 16.91 30.66
C MET A 781 -15.67 17.53 31.52
N GLN A 782 -15.50 18.85 31.44
CA GLN A 782 -14.59 19.60 32.29
C GLN A 782 -14.97 19.42 33.77
N THR A 783 -16.27 19.58 34.12
CA THR A 783 -16.77 19.34 35.47
C THR A 783 -16.53 17.89 35.90
N PHE A 784 -16.75 16.92 35.01
CA PHE A 784 -16.48 15.51 35.27
C PHE A 784 -14.99 15.26 35.56
N ILE A 785 -14.08 15.78 34.72
CA ILE A 785 -12.62 15.68 34.87
C ILE A 785 -12.17 16.35 36.18
N GLU A 786 -12.66 17.55 36.47
CA GLU A 786 -12.38 18.27 37.72
C GLU A 786 -12.88 17.48 38.95
N THR A 787 -14.04 16.83 38.84
CA THR A 787 -14.64 16.00 39.91
C THR A 787 -13.85 14.70 40.15
N ILE A 788 -13.38 14.04 39.10
CA ILE A 788 -12.62 12.77 39.22
C ILE A 788 -11.13 12.99 39.55
N CYS A 789 -10.60 14.19 39.32
CA CYS A 789 -9.21 14.58 39.62
C CYS A 789 -9.12 15.71 40.67
N PRO A 790 -9.72 15.56 41.86
CA PRO A 790 -9.88 16.64 42.84
C PRO A 790 -8.55 17.14 43.44
N ILE A 791 -7.49 16.32 43.39
CA ILE A 791 -6.14 16.70 43.84
C ILE A 791 -5.47 17.67 42.85
N VAL A 792 -5.75 17.51 41.55
CA VAL A 792 -5.18 18.33 40.48
C VAL A 792 -6.01 19.59 40.26
N TYR A 793 -7.33 19.49 40.43
CA TYR A 793 -8.29 20.59 40.32
C TYR A 793 -9.03 20.78 41.65
N PRO A 794 -8.37 21.35 42.68
CA PRO A 794 -9.00 21.57 43.96
C PRO A 794 -10.19 22.52 43.79
N VAL A 795 -11.39 22.02 44.07
CA VAL A 795 -12.62 22.80 44.13
C VAL A 795 -12.43 23.88 45.21
N ARG A 796 -12.11 25.10 44.79
CA ARG A 796 -12.07 26.25 45.69
C ARG A 796 -13.50 26.56 46.09
N ARG A 797 -13.95 26.01 47.23
CA ARG A 797 -15.18 26.49 47.88
C ARG A 797 -14.98 27.97 48.25
N PRO A 798 -15.91 28.86 47.91
CA PRO A 798 -15.87 30.25 48.35
C PRO A 798 -15.75 30.30 49.87
N ALA A 799 -14.85 31.14 50.37
CA ALA A 799 -14.67 31.40 51.79
C ALA A 799 -15.85 32.22 52.33
N SER A 800 -17.00 31.58 52.48
CA SER A 800 -18.13 32.08 53.23
C SER A 800 -18.97 30.88 53.61
N ASP A 801 -18.55 30.20 54.67
CA ASP A 801 -19.40 29.49 55.64
C ASP A 801 -18.44 28.97 56.71
N VAL A 802 -18.01 29.92 57.55
CA VAL A 802 -17.42 29.64 58.86
C VAL A 802 -18.58 29.30 59.80
N GLU A 803 -18.33 28.33 60.67
CA GLU A 803 -19.20 27.79 61.73
C GLU A 803 -20.10 26.61 61.35
N LEU A 804 -19.58 25.41 61.58
CA LEU A 804 -20.15 24.51 62.59
C LEU A 804 -19.06 23.60 63.16
N ASN A 805 -18.90 23.69 64.48
CA ASN A 805 -17.89 23.04 65.30
C ASN A 805 -17.99 21.51 65.30
N GLY A 806 -16.81 20.89 65.42
CA GLY A 806 -16.54 19.84 66.41
C GLY A 806 -16.91 18.41 66.02
N LEU A 807 -15.87 17.60 65.74
CA LEU A 807 -15.64 16.27 66.31
C LEU A 807 -14.36 15.68 65.69
N ASP A 808 -13.35 15.47 66.54
CA ASP A 808 -12.41 14.32 66.64
C ASP A 808 -11.75 13.73 65.37
N SER A 809 -10.51 13.26 65.32
CA SER A 809 -9.33 13.19 66.19
C SER A 809 -8.32 12.29 65.43
N ASP A 810 -7.03 12.63 65.41
CA ASP A 810 -5.84 11.76 65.19
C ASP A 810 -5.75 10.97 63.84
N ILE A 811 -4.61 10.83 63.14
CA ILE A 811 -3.34 10.23 63.58
C ILE A 811 -2.21 10.66 62.59
N ASN A 812 -1.05 10.86 63.21
CA ASN A 812 0.30 11.14 62.72
C ASN A 812 0.89 10.11 61.70
N LEU A 813 1.64 10.59 60.70
CA LEU A 813 2.59 9.79 59.89
C LEU A 813 3.85 10.61 59.58
N ASP A 814 4.58 11.00 60.62
CA ASP A 814 6.01 11.32 60.53
C ASP A 814 6.80 10.13 61.09
N ALA A 815 7.33 9.29 60.19
CA ALA A 815 8.26 8.22 60.52
C ALA A 815 9.21 7.99 59.33
N LEU A 816 10.44 8.49 59.48
CA LEU A 816 11.72 7.86 59.07
C LEU A 816 11.90 7.58 57.56
N SER A 817 12.95 8.00 56.84
CA SER A 817 14.27 8.50 57.20
C SER A 817 15.05 8.84 55.90
N LYS A 818 15.80 9.95 55.93
CA LYS A 818 17.25 10.09 55.59
C LYS A 818 17.91 8.88 54.88
N ALA A 819 18.80 8.98 53.88
CA ALA A 819 19.75 9.98 53.39
C ALA A 819 20.18 9.52 51.96
N GLN A 820 20.71 10.30 51.01
CA GLN A 820 22.05 10.90 50.89
C GLN A 820 22.06 11.60 49.50
N ASP A 821 22.30 12.90 49.44
CA ASP A 821 23.58 13.55 49.05
C ASP A 821 24.12 13.17 47.66
N LEU A 822 23.99 14.09 46.70
CA LEU A 822 25.13 14.79 46.06
C LEU A 822 24.65 15.88 45.07
N ASP A 823 24.74 17.12 45.54
CA ASP A 823 25.24 18.33 44.85
C ASP A 823 26.19 18.06 43.67
N CYS A 824 26.44 18.89 42.66
CA CYS A 824 26.10 20.29 42.34
C CYS A 824 26.56 20.57 40.88
N GLN A 825 26.03 21.66 40.30
CA GLN A 825 26.73 22.64 39.41
C GLN A 825 27.08 22.25 37.95
N MET A 826 26.45 22.91 36.98
CA MET A 826 26.86 24.16 36.29
C MET A 826 27.99 23.98 35.26
N ASN A 827 27.71 24.26 33.99
CA ASN A 827 28.25 25.43 33.28
C ASN A 827 27.71 25.50 31.83
N ASP A 828 27.26 26.72 31.50
CA ASP A 828 27.15 27.43 30.21
C ASP A 828 26.54 26.78 28.95
#